data_AF-G0V7T9-F1
#
_entry.id   AF-G0V7T9-F1
#
_cell.length_a   1.000
_cell.length_b   1.000
_cell.length_c   1.000
_cell.angle_alpha   90.00
_cell.angle_beta   90.00
_cell.angle_gamma   90.00
#
_symmetry.space_group_name_H-M   'P 1'
#
loop_
_entity.id
_entity.type
_entity.pdbx_description
1 polymer ?
#
loop_
_entity_poly.entity_id
_entity_poly.type
_entity_poly.pdbx_seq_one_letter_code
_entity_poly.pdbx_strand_id
1 'polypeptide(L)'
;MNSFDYAALICFFVAIFYHNVNAAGVITHLTFLSRCAPDELQELYYPWLKAGSFFPDSLYHCDPNNEKWAEFAEFTHWPKFIEIGIQYWHEKYQQVPESDDAIKLKSFILGVFSHQLVDISWHSLISNMRTHGLLKAFSELEFNGDISEAHNYLDVFGEFILLSNILGPQNHVNNERWEFYTDKNWVLPIEEDMLEYIARSGFSDAKISYKNLKTCLATGITAANTELSTFRSNRNNLLGIAYRISPRAKEFLQEYWLGGEFDLISQLRNCIPVIQSHFNQEAYPLNVLQCYDYLPCLDQEIQTPRHEILNLRHMGNSISLTPNVPFSNFGSTFTIGRFKDDDKYYLAISAPLQERVYLVKWAELGPSIHDCTEMISVPSIHGSKVDTLTLNDTDFLVVSNPKKNKICFYRHTQMIICLEDTLTQEVHQLKVETIHNSNNVSESNIFISSTYFGSEETGKLYILPSLKLLPLIFKEPVLTPIEITSLPIVQVHPGSQIVPYQHFGSSVESTDLCLYVTSQNQGVVFIYSIDAQTSQLFPKYYIQDNRNINPINNSNLPNLPLKTSNKHGMFGYLMKSWCHEGDIFVAISQHLFNKIHIYREVKDSIEFYCTLEFNSNVEPISSMVGFGTAIEYRLSDRTLYISSPGIYGGIGAIWKVSMREIRENRETMKKSSLNLNKFKYLHAINSKSHQRGISSFGSTLLSTFDNRLIIGIPNDGYGELKQDQLTGSIQII
;
A
#
# COMPACT_ATOMS: atom_id res chain seq x y z
N MET A 1 -3.09 17.37 34.18
CA MET A 1 -3.90 16.18 33.80
C MET A 1 -4.92 15.99 34.91
N ASN A 2 -6.21 16.22 34.63
CA ASN A 2 -7.26 16.24 35.64
C ASN A 2 -7.97 14.89 35.71
N SER A 3 -8.42 14.51 36.92
CA SER A 3 -9.16 13.28 37.22
C SER A 3 -10.46 13.11 36.43
N PHE A 4 -10.96 14.18 35.79
CA PHE A 4 -12.13 14.15 34.91
C PHE A 4 -11.88 13.39 33.59
N ASP A 5 -10.66 13.42 33.04
CA ASP A 5 -10.32 12.75 31.78
C ASP A 5 -10.29 11.23 31.91
N TYR A 6 -9.91 10.71 33.09
CA TYR A 6 -9.94 9.28 33.38
C TYR A 6 -11.37 8.73 33.52
N ALA A 7 -12.27 9.50 34.11
CA ALA A 7 -13.66 9.08 34.29
C ALA A 7 -14.41 9.02 32.95
N ALA A 8 -14.17 9.96 32.03
CA ALA A 8 -14.74 9.93 30.69
C ALA A 8 -14.19 8.76 29.85
N LEU A 9 -12.89 8.46 29.97
CA LEU A 9 -12.25 7.33 29.29
C LEU A 9 -12.74 5.98 29.85
N ILE A 10 -12.90 5.86 31.17
CA ILE A 10 -13.47 4.66 31.80
C ILE A 10 -14.95 4.52 31.46
N CYS A 11 -15.74 5.60 31.46
CA CYS A 11 -17.12 5.57 30.98
C CYS A 11 -17.22 5.23 29.49
N PHE A 12 -16.22 5.58 28.66
CA PHE A 12 -16.13 5.19 27.25
C PHE A 12 -15.82 3.70 27.08
N PHE A 13 -14.81 3.18 27.79
CA PHE A 13 -14.52 1.75 27.81
C PHE A 13 -15.68 0.94 28.41
N VAL A 14 -16.33 1.45 29.46
CA VAL A 14 -17.52 0.83 30.05
C VAL A 14 -18.69 0.93 29.09
N ALA A 15 -18.90 2.02 28.35
CA ALA A 15 -19.98 2.11 27.36
C ALA A 15 -19.75 1.18 26.16
N ILE A 16 -18.51 1.05 25.69
CA ILE A 16 -18.12 0.10 24.63
C ILE A 16 -18.29 -1.35 25.09
N PHE A 17 -17.97 -1.66 26.34
CA PHE A 17 -18.08 -3.03 26.88
C PHE A 17 -19.46 -3.39 27.45
N TYR A 18 -20.25 -2.43 27.95
CA TYR A 18 -21.59 -2.68 28.55
C TYR A 18 -22.75 -2.37 27.61
N HIS A 19 -22.57 -1.49 26.63
CA HIS A 19 -23.51 -1.33 25.53
C HIS A 19 -22.84 -1.91 24.29
N ASN A 20 -23.24 -3.14 23.95
CA ASN A 20 -22.88 -3.88 22.72
C ASN A 20 -23.25 -3.09 21.44
N VAL A 21 -22.63 -1.95 21.25
CA VAL A 21 -22.78 -1.05 20.11
C VAL A 21 -21.36 -0.76 19.62
N ASN A 22 -20.66 -1.84 19.26
CA ASN A 22 -19.51 -1.77 18.38
C ASN A 22 -20.08 -1.76 16.96
N ALA A 23 -19.86 -0.69 16.19
CA ALA A 23 -20.04 -0.76 14.76
C ALA A 23 -18.74 -1.31 14.15
N ALA A 24 -18.38 -2.53 14.55
CA ALA A 24 -17.17 -3.19 14.05
C ALA A 24 -17.14 -3.10 12.52
N GLY A 25 -16.21 -2.30 11.97
CA GLY A 25 -15.98 -2.23 10.53
C GLY A 25 -17.00 -1.44 9.70
N VAL A 26 -18.03 -0.81 10.26
CA VAL A 26 -19.10 -0.17 9.46
C VAL A 26 -18.55 0.91 8.52
N ILE A 27 -17.71 1.79 9.05
CA ILE A 27 -17.06 2.85 8.27
C ILE A 27 -16.14 2.26 7.21
N THR A 28 -15.47 1.15 7.54
CA THR A 28 -14.59 0.41 6.63
C THR A 28 -15.37 -0.10 5.42
N HIS A 29 -16.46 -0.84 5.64
CA HIS A 29 -17.31 -1.36 4.56
C HIS A 29 -17.95 -0.24 3.72
N LEU A 30 -18.42 0.84 4.35
CA LEU A 30 -18.93 2.02 3.62
C LEU A 30 -17.85 2.67 2.75
N THR A 31 -16.62 2.75 3.24
CA THR A 31 -15.49 3.32 2.48
C THR A 31 -15.18 2.46 1.27
N PHE A 32 -15.06 1.14 1.42
CA PHE A 32 -14.83 0.25 0.28
C PHE A 32 -15.99 0.30 -0.72
N LEU A 33 -17.23 0.35 -0.23
CA LEU A 33 -18.41 0.54 -1.06
C LEU A 33 -18.30 1.82 -1.91
N SER A 34 -17.90 2.96 -1.32
CA SER A 34 -17.74 4.23 -2.07
C SER A 34 -16.69 4.15 -3.20
N ARG A 35 -15.75 3.21 -3.09
CA ARG A 35 -14.63 3.04 -4.03
C ARG A 35 -14.91 2.04 -5.14
N CYS A 36 -15.86 1.13 -4.93
CA CYS A 36 -16.17 0.06 -5.88
C CYS A 36 -17.60 0.12 -6.43
N ALA A 37 -18.48 0.94 -5.85
CA ALA A 37 -19.87 1.05 -6.30
C ALA A 37 -19.92 1.42 -7.80
N PRO A 38 -20.68 0.68 -8.61
CA PRO A 38 -20.83 0.99 -10.04
C PRO A 38 -21.34 2.41 -10.25
N ASP A 39 -20.74 3.15 -11.18
CA ASP A 39 -21.08 4.56 -11.45
C ASP A 39 -22.58 4.77 -11.71
N GLU A 40 -23.23 3.82 -12.40
CA GLU A 40 -24.67 3.83 -12.69
C GLU A 40 -25.58 3.71 -11.44
N LEU A 41 -25.05 3.18 -10.33
CA LEU A 41 -25.76 2.99 -9.07
C LEU A 41 -25.40 4.03 -8.00
N GLN A 42 -24.37 4.85 -8.24
CA GLN A 42 -23.94 5.88 -7.31
C GLN A 42 -25.03 6.95 -7.12
N GLU A 43 -25.05 7.55 -5.93
CA GLU A 43 -25.99 8.58 -5.49
C GLU A 43 -27.46 8.13 -5.35
N LEU A 44 -28.10 7.66 -6.42
CA LEU A 44 -29.52 7.31 -6.42
C LEU A 44 -29.82 6.04 -5.62
N TYR A 45 -28.95 5.03 -5.71
CA TYR A 45 -29.16 3.72 -5.08
C TYR A 45 -28.25 3.44 -3.88
N TYR A 46 -27.48 4.44 -3.43
CA TYR A 46 -26.70 4.34 -2.19
C TYR A 46 -27.51 3.91 -0.95
N PRO A 47 -28.78 4.32 -0.75
CA PRO A 47 -29.62 3.79 0.33
C PRO A 47 -29.60 2.26 0.46
N TRP A 48 -29.70 1.54 -0.65
CA TRP A 48 -29.76 0.07 -0.69
C TRP A 48 -28.36 -0.55 -0.69
N LEU A 49 -27.40 0.06 -1.37
CA LEU A 49 -25.99 -0.37 -1.33
C LEU A 49 -25.42 -0.30 0.09
N LYS A 50 -25.61 0.82 0.79
CA LYS A 50 -25.18 0.99 2.20
C LYS A 50 -25.91 0.04 3.13
N ALA A 51 -27.21 -0.18 2.89
CA ALA A 51 -27.97 -1.15 3.66
C ALA A 51 -27.41 -2.56 3.48
N GLY A 52 -27.11 -2.96 2.24
CA GLY A 52 -26.49 -4.25 1.93
C GLY A 52 -25.09 -4.39 2.51
N SER A 53 -24.25 -3.35 2.43
CA SER A 53 -22.87 -3.40 2.91
C SER A 53 -22.74 -3.50 4.43
N PHE A 54 -23.79 -3.19 5.19
CA PHE A 54 -23.81 -3.38 6.64
C PHE A 54 -24.77 -4.51 7.06
N PHE A 55 -25.55 -5.05 6.13
CA PHE A 55 -26.60 -6.01 6.46
C PHE A 55 -26.08 -7.22 7.24
N PRO A 56 -24.97 -7.87 6.85
CA PRO A 56 -24.48 -9.04 7.58
C PRO A 56 -24.15 -8.75 9.05
N ASP A 57 -23.36 -7.71 9.31
CA ASP A 57 -22.97 -7.31 10.68
C ASP A 57 -24.15 -6.84 11.53
N SER A 58 -25.14 -6.21 10.89
CA SER A 58 -26.33 -5.69 11.59
C SER A 58 -27.08 -6.78 12.37
N LEU A 59 -26.90 -8.04 11.97
CA LEU A 59 -27.64 -9.17 12.51
C LEU A 59 -27.03 -9.73 13.80
N TYR A 60 -25.71 -9.72 14.00
CA TYR A 60 -25.08 -10.43 15.15
C TYR A 60 -25.62 -10.02 16.53
N HIS A 61 -25.98 -8.74 16.71
CA HIS A 61 -26.44 -8.22 18.00
C HIS A 61 -27.96 -7.96 18.06
N CYS A 62 -28.71 -8.35 17.03
CA CYS A 62 -30.11 -7.94 16.92
C CYS A 62 -31.06 -8.82 17.73
N ASP A 63 -30.83 -10.13 17.79
CA ASP A 63 -31.57 -11.06 18.65
C ASP A 63 -30.62 -12.11 19.25
N PRO A 64 -29.80 -11.73 20.25
CA PRO A 64 -28.73 -12.59 20.78
C PRO A 64 -29.25 -13.85 21.50
N ASN A 65 -30.56 -13.95 21.76
CA ASN A 65 -31.19 -15.10 22.42
C ASN A 65 -31.77 -16.12 21.42
N ASN A 66 -31.67 -15.86 20.12
CA ASN A 66 -32.24 -16.69 19.07
C ASN A 66 -31.12 -17.37 18.28
N GLU A 67 -30.87 -18.64 18.53
CA GLU A 67 -29.79 -19.41 17.88
C GLU A 67 -29.92 -19.41 16.35
N LYS A 68 -31.13 -19.60 15.82
CA LYS A 68 -31.39 -19.53 14.37
C LYS A 68 -31.14 -18.14 13.77
N TRP A 69 -31.29 -17.10 14.58
CA TRP A 69 -30.93 -15.74 14.17
C TRP A 69 -29.42 -15.59 14.03
N ALA A 70 -28.65 -16.10 15.00
CA ALA A 70 -27.20 -16.09 14.93
C ALA A 70 -26.68 -16.93 13.74
N GLU A 71 -27.27 -18.09 13.47
CA GLU A 71 -26.95 -18.90 12.28
C GLU A 71 -27.27 -18.15 10.98
N PHE A 72 -28.38 -17.40 10.92
CA PHE A 72 -28.70 -16.58 9.77
C PHE A 72 -27.72 -15.42 9.59
N ALA A 73 -27.35 -14.74 10.67
CA ALA A 73 -26.33 -13.68 10.65
C ALA A 73 -25.03 -14.20 10.05
N GLU A 74 -24.55 -15.36 10.52
CA GLU A 74 -23.37 -16.02 9.97
C GLU A 74 -23.56 -16.39 8.50
N PHE A 75 -24.70 -16.99 8.13
CA PHE A 75 -24.97 -17.38 6.74
C PHE A 75 -24.86 -16.22 5.75
N THR A 76 -25.24 -15.00 6.15
CA THR A 76 -25.17 -13.81 5.30
C THR A 76 -23.74 -13.33 4.98
N HIS A 77 -22.71 -13.89 5.63
CA HIS A 77 -21.30 -13.61 5.31
C HIS A 77 -20.75 -14.50 4.20
N TRP A 78 -21.48 -15.54 3.82
CA TRP A 78 -20.98 -16.56 2.89
C TRP A 78 -21.54 -16.42 1.46
N PRO A 79 -20.79 -16.83 0.42
CA PRO A 79 -21.16 -16.65 -0.99
C PRO A 79 -22.53 -17.22 -1.37
N LYS A 80 -22.96 -18.27 -0.64
CA LYS A 80 -24.23 -18.93 -0.90
C LYS A 80 -25.44 -17.99 -0.77
N PHE A 81 -25.36 -17.02 0.13
CA PHE A 81 -26.40 -16.00 0.26
C PHE A 81 -26.54 -15.24 -1.06
N ILE A 82 -25.45 -14.67 -1.60
CA ILE A 82 -25.43 -13.95 -2.88
C ILE A 82 -25.98 -14.79 -4.03
N GLU A 83 -25.62 -16.07 -4.11
CA GLU A 83 -26.14 -16.97 -5.16
C GLU A 83 -27.66 -17.08 -5.14
N ILE A 84 -28.24 -17.26 -3.95
CA ILE A 84 -29.69 -17.35 -3.75
C ILE A 84 -30.35 -16.03 -4.15
N GLY A 85 -29.72 -14.89 -3.81
CA GLY A 85 -30.23 -13.56 -4.15
C GLY A 85 -30.30 -13.32 -5.65
N ILE A 86 -29.24 -13.68 -6.39
CA ILE A 86 -29.20 -13.55 -7.85
C ILE A 86 -30.21 -14.49 -8.52
N GLN A 87 -30.33 -15.73 -8.05
CA GLN A 87 -31.34 -16.67 -8.54
C GLN A 87 -32.76 -16.14 -8.35
N TYR A 88 -33.07 -15.64 -7.15
CA TYR A 88 -34.35 -15.03 -6.86
C TYR A 88 -34.62 -13.81 -7.74
N TRP A 89 -33.63 -12.94 -7.92
CA TRP A 89 -33.74 -11.77 -8.78
C TRP A 89 -34.08 -12.17 -10.22
N HIS A 90 -33.43 -13.21 -10.76
CA HIS A 90 -33.76 -13.72 -12.11
C HIS A 90 -35.20 -14.20 -12.20
N GLU A 91 -35.63 -15.04 -11.26
CA GLU A 91 -36.99 -15.59 -11.28
C GLU A 91 -38.07 -14.51 -11.24
N LYS A 92 -37.84 -13.44 -10.47
CA LYS A 92 -38.84 -12.37 -10.26
C LYS A 92 -38.73 -11.22 -11.26
N TYR A 93 -37.51 -10.79 -11.59
CA TYR A 93 -37.25 -9.51 -12.24
C TYR A 93 -36.56 -9.60 -13.60
N GLN A 94 -36.13 -10.78 -14.08
CA GLN A 94 -35.42 -10.90 -15.38
C GLN A 94 -36.21 -10.30 -16.57
N GLN A 95 -37.54 -10.30 -16.51
CA GLN A 95 -38.41 -9.75 -17.56
C GLN A 95 -38.61 -8.23 -17.44
N VAL A 96 -38.29 -7.65 -16.28
CA VAL A 96 -38.40 -6.22 -15.96
C VAL A 96 -37.16 -5.72 -15.19
N PRO A 97 -35.95 -5.91 -15.75
CA PRO A 97 -34.69 -5.70 -15.03
C PRO A 97 -34.47 -4.22 -14.66
N GLU A 98 -35.10 -3.30 -15.39
CA GLU A 98 -35.07 -1.85 -15.19
C GLU A 98 -36.15 -1.35 -14.21
N SER A 99 -36.96 -2.22 -13.63
CA SER A 99 -37.94 -1.78 -12.63
C SER A 99 -37.23 -1.29 -11.37
N ASP A 100 -37.79 -0.26 -10.73
CA ASP A 100 -37.20 0.34 -9.53
C ASP A 100 -36.88 -0.71 -8.46
N ASP A 101 -37.78 -1.67 -8.22
CA ASP A 101 -37.58 -2.71 -7.20
C ASP A 101 -36.51 -3.73 -7.60
N ALA A 102 -36.38 -4.05 -8.89
CA ALA A 102 -35.29 -4.87 -9.40
C ALA A 102 -33.92 -4.22 -9.14
N ILE A 103 -33.79 -2.91 -9.42
CA ILE A 103 -32.53 -2.19 -9.22
C ILE A 103 -32.21 -2.04 -7.73
N LYS A 104 -33.22 -1.80 -6.88
CA LYS A 104 -33.06 -1.74 -5.41
C LYS A 104 -32.56 -3.07 -4.84
N LEU A 105 -33.14 -4.20 -5.24
CA LEU A 105 -32.70 -5.52 -4.80
C LEU A 105 -31.29 -5.85 -5.32
N LYS A 106 -31.01 -5.58 -6.61
CA LYS A 106 -29.67 -5.72 -7.19
C LYS A 106 -28.63 -4.89 -6.43
N SER A 107 -28.95 -3.64 -6.12
CA SER A 107 -28.10 -2.73 -5.34
C SER A 107 -27.83 -3.25 -3.94
N PHE A 108 -28.85 -3.76 -3.26
CA PHE A 108 -28.69 -4.40 -1.95
C PHE A 108 -27.75 -5.62 -2.01
N ILE A 109 -27.95 -6.52 -2.98
CA ILE A 109 -27.12 -7.72 -3.15
C ILE A 109 -25.65 -7.34 -3.45
N LEU A 110 -25.41 -6.33 -4.31
CA LEU A 110 -24.07 -5.83 -4.57
C LEU A 110 -23.41 -5.20 -3.32
N GLY A 111 -24.20 -4.53 -2.48
CA GLY A 111 -23.75 -4.05 -1.18
C GLY A 111 -23.28 -5.19 -0.28
N VAL A 112 -24.08 -6.26 -0.16
CA VAL A 112 -23.71 -7.45 0.62
C VAL A 112 -22.48 -8.14 0.03
N PHE A 113 -22.38 -8.23 -1.29
CA PHE A 113 -21.20 -8.81 -1.94
C PHE A 113 -19.92 -8.01 -1.61
N SER A 114 -19.99 -6.68 -1.64
CA SER A 114 -18.88 -5.82 -1.23
C SER A 114 -18.49 -6.03 0.23
N HIS A 115 -19.46 -6.29 1.13
CA HIS A 115 -19.20 -6.65 2.53
C HIS A 115 -18.39 -7.95 2.59
N GLN A 116 -18.95 -9.03 2.05
CA GLN A 116 -18.39 -10.38 2.14
C GLN A 116 -16.95 -10.45 1.61
N LEU A 117 -16.66 -9.80 0.47
CA LEU A 117 -15.33 -9.83 -0.13
C LEU A 117 -14.28 -9.09 0.72
N VAL A 118 -14.67 -7.96 1.32
CA VAL A 118 -13.80 -7.21 2.24
C VAL A 118 -13.58 -8.02 3.52
N ASP A 119 -14.65 -8.52 4.12
CA ASP A 119 -14.63 -9.23 5.39
C ASP A 119 -13.75 -10.49 5.34
N ILE A 120 -13.98 -11.37 4.36
CA ILE A 120 -13.20 -12.61 4.17
C ILE A 120 -11.70 -12.34 4.06
N SER A 121 -11.33 -11.30 3.30
CA SER A 121 -9.93 -10.96 3.04
C SER A 121 -9.29 -10.22 4.23
N TRP A 122 -10.02 -9.31 4.86
CA TRP A 122 -9.56 -8.54 6.03
C TRP A 122 -9.32 -9.47 7.24
N HIS A 123 -10.22 -10.42 7.48
CA HIS A 123 -10.16 -11.39 8.59
C HIS A 123 -9.46 -12.71 8.24
N SER A 124 -8.97 -12.88 7.00
CA SER A 124 -8.20 -14.07 6.58
C SER A 124 -8.97 -15.39 6.74
N LEU A 125 -10.26 -15.41 6.40
CA LEU A 125 -11.20 -16.49 6.77
C LEU A 125 -11.07 -17.77 5.93
N ILE A 126 -10.50 -17.67 4.72
CA ILE A 126 -10.34 -18.80 3.80
C ILE A 126 -8.99 -19.50 3.95
N SER A 127 -8.92 -20.77 3.56
CA SER A 127 -7.79 -21.66 3.86
C SER A 127 -6.44 -21.22 3.29
N ASN A 128 -6.43 -20.60 2.10
CA ASN A 128 -5.25 -20.04 1.42
C ASN A 128 -4.74 -18.73 2.05
N MET A 129 -5.50 -18.09 2.94
CA MET A 129 -5.10 -16.87 3.65
C MET A 129 -4.61 -17.13 5.08
N ARG A 130 -4.57 -18.39 5.52
CA ARG A 130 -4.22 -18.75 6.90
C ARG A 130 -2.78 -18.46 7.31
N THR A 131 -1.91 -18.15 6.35
CA THR A 131 -0.52 -17.81 6.61
C THR A 131 -0.13 -16.44 6.04
N HIS A 132 -0.78 -15.99 4.98
CA HIS A 132 -0.48 -14.72 4.31
C HIS A 132 -1.58 -13.66 4.44
N GLY A 133 -2.71 -13.96 5.09
CA GLY A 133 -3.80 -13.01 5.20
C GLY A 133 -3.48 -11.87 6.17
N LEU A 134 -4.11 -10.71 5.94
CA LEU A 134 -3.87 -9.49 6.70
C LEU A 134 -3.92 -9.71 8.22
N LEU A 135 -5.02 -10.24 8.76
CA LEU A 135 -5.15 -10.51 10.20
C LEU A 135 -4.05 -11.45 10.70
N LYS A 136 -3.75 -12.52 9.96
CA LYS A 136 -2.72 -13.48 10.37
C LYS A 136 -1.36 -12.83 10.48
N ALA A 137 -0.87 -12.21 9.40
CA ALA A 137 0.43 -11.58 9.40
C ALA A 137 0.49 -10.42 10.41
N PHE A 138 -0.57 -9.64 10.53
CA PHE A 138 -0.64 -8.56 11.52
C PHE A 138 -0.53 -9.09 12.96
N SER A 139 -1.18 -10.23 13.28
CA SER A 139 -1.09 -10.86 14.60
C SER A 139 0.33 -11.30 14.94
N GLU A 140 1.04 -11.92 14.00
CA GLU A 140 2.42 -12.37 14.19
C GLU A 140 3.39 -11.21 14.39
N LEU A 141 3.16 -10.11 13.66
CA LEU A 141 4.07 -8.97 13.64
C LEU A 141 3.86 -7.98 14.78
N GLU A 142 2.61 -7.72 15.18
CA GLU A 142 2.28 -6.66 16.14
C GLU A 142 1.74 -7.19 17.48
N PHE A 143 1.26 -8.44 17.52
CA PHE A 143 0.58 -9.04 18.68
C PHE A 143 1.19 -10.39 19.12
N ASN A 144 2.42 -10.69 18.69
CA ASN A 144 3.15 -11.92 19.03
C ASN A 144 2.35 -13.22 18.74
N GLY A 145 1.56 -13.21 17.66
CA GLY A 145 0.72 -14.32 17.23
C GLY A 145 -0.66 -14.41 17.90
N ASP A 146 -1.02 -13.46 18.78
CA ASP A 146 -2.37 -13.40 19.35
C ASP A 146 -3.37 -12.85 18.31
N ILE A 147 -4.04 -13.78 17.63
CA ILE A 147 -5.05 -13.47 16.61
C ILE A 147 -6.25 -12.74 17.22
N SER A 148 -6.64 -13.04 18.46
CA SER A 148 -7.79 -12.42 19.11
C SER A 148 -7.52 -10.95 19.44
N GLU A 149 -6.33 -10.65 19.98
CA GLU A 149 -5.92 -9.27 20.24
C GLU A 149 -5.80 -8.46 18.94
N ALA A 150 -5.20 -9.05 17.91
CA ALA A 150 -5.09 -8.43 16.59
C ALA A 150 -6.46 -8.15 15.96
N HIS A 151 -7.40 -9.10 16.03
CA HIS A 151 -8.76 -8.95 15.53
C HIS A 151 -9.48 -7.78 16.21
N ASN A 152 -9.47 -7.75 17.55
CA ASN A 152 -10.08 -6.65 18.32
C ASN A 152 -9.44 -5.30 17.99
N TYR A 153 -8.13 -5.26 17.73
CA TYR A 153 -7.47 -4.03 17.28
C TYR A 153 -7.98 -3.59 15.91
N LEU A 154 -8.10 -4.51 14.94
CA LEU A 154 -8.58 -4.20 13.60
C LEU A 154 -10.01 -3.67 13.60
N ASP A 155 -10.91 -4.32 14.34
CA ASP A 155 -12.32 -3.94 14.41
C ASP A 155 -12.50 -2.54 14.99
N VAL A 156 -11.71 -2.19 16.01
CA VAL A 156 -11.86 -0.92 16.72
C VAL A 156 -11.02 0.18 16.09
N PHE A 157 -9.73 -0.05 15.88
CA PHE A 157 -8.80 0.99 15.45
C PHE A 157 -8.61 1.05 13.93
N GLY A 158 -8.86 -0.04 13.20
CA GLY A 158 -8.73 -0.07 11.75
C GLY A 158 -9.61 0.97 11.06
N GLU A 159 -10.87 1.08 11.49
CA GLU A 159 -11.80 2.09 10.97
C GLU A 159 -11.35 3.53 11.25
N PHE A 160 -10.84 3.82 12.46
CA PHE A 160 -10.39 5.16 12.82
C PHE A 160 -9.13 5.55 12.06
N ILE A 161 -8.23 4.59 11.83
CA ILE A 161 -7.05 4.79 10.99
C ILE A 161 -7.47 5.12 9.55
N LEU A 162 -8.37 4.32 8.96
CA LEU A 162 -8.91 4.56 7.62
C LEU A 162 -9.61 5.93 7.53
N LEU A 163 -10.49 6.24 8.48
CA LEU A 163 -11.19 7.53 8.56
C LEU A 163 -10.22 8.69 8.68
N SER A 164 -9.12 8.52 9.42
CA SER A 164 -8.07 9.53 9.56
C SER A 164 -7.37 9.85 8.24
N ASN A 165 -7.27 8.86 7.36
CA ASN A 165 -6.67 8.99 6.04
C ASN A 165 -7.60 9.76 5.08
N ILE A 166 -8.93 9.63 5.24
CA ILE A 166 -9.93 10.29 4.38
C ILE A 166 -10.21 11.73 4.82
N LEU A 167 -10.32 11.96 6.13
CA LEU A 167 -10.85 13.21 6.67
C LEU A 167 -9.79 14.20 7.14
N GLY A 168 -8.52 13.82 7.28
CA GLY A 168 -7.44 14.74 7.71
C GLY A 168 -7.76 15.54 8.99
N PRO A 169 -6.89 16.46 9.42
CA PRO A 169 -7.18 17.34 10.55
C PRO A 169 -7.73 18.73 10.15
N GLN A 170 -7.56 19.17 8.89
CA GLN A 170 -7.97 20.50 8.42
C GLN A 170 -9.34 20.53 7.72
N ASN A 171 -10.18 19.51 7.88
CA ASN A 171 -11.54 19.49 7.32
C ASN A 171 -12.48 20.45 8.07
N HIS A 172 -12.22 21.75 7.95
CA HIS A 172 -13.22 22.78 8.15
C HIS A 172 -14.02 22.88 6.85
N VAL A 173 -15.34 22.76 6.94
CA VAL A 173 -16.36 23.37 6.04
C VAL A 173 -17.16 22.47 5.07
N ASN A 174 -16.78 21.25 4.66
CA ASN A 174 -17.65 20.47 3.75
C ASN A 174 -18.39 19.28 4.40
N ASN A 175 -19.73 19.34 4.40
CA ASN A 175 -20.62 18.32 4.97
C ASN A 175 -20.69 17.04 4.13
N GLU A 176 -20.49 17.10 2.81
CA GLU A 176 -20.80 16.00 1.87
C GLU A 176 -20.08 14.66 2.17
N ARG A 177 -18.81 14.67 2.61
CA ARG A 177 -18.11 13.42 2.96
C ARG A 177 -18.66 12.80 4.23
N TRP A 178 -18.96 13.67 5.20
CA TRP A 178 -19.55 13.24 6.43
C TRP A 178 -20.96 12.72 6.19
N GLU A 179 -21.76 13.39 5.35
CA GLU A 179 -23.09 12.97 4.92
C GLU A 179 -23.05 11.56 4.35
N PHE A 180 -22.07 11.21 3.50
CA PHE A 180 -21.95 9.83 3.01
C PHE A 180 -21.93 8.79 4.15
N TYR A 181 -21.24 9.05 5.26
CA TYR A 181 -21.21 8.15 6.41
C TYR A 181 -22.37 8.34 7.40
N THR A 182 -22.88 9.57 7.56
CA THR A 182 -23.86 9.92 8.60
C THR A 182 -25.32 9.86 8.15
N ASP A 183 -25.56 9.85 6.84
CA ASP A 183 -26.91 9.86 6.28
C ASP A 183 -27.71 8.66 6.75
N LYS A 184 -28.90 8.95 7.30
CA LYS A 184 -29.83 7.94 7.84
C LYS A 184 -30.70 7.30 6.76
N ASN A 185 -30.28 7.36 5.51
CA ASN A 185 -31.06 6.94 4.36
C ASN A 185 -30.87 5.47 4.01
N TRP A 186 -30.41 4.61 4.91
CA TRP A 186 -30.21 3.20 4.58
C TRP A 186 -31.57 2.50 4.55
N VAL A 187 -31.87 1.86 3.42
CA VAL A 187 -33.20 1.29 3.14
C VAL A 187 -33.05 -0.13 2.63
N LEU A 188 -33.80 -1.06 3.23
CA LEU A 188 -33.89 -2.42 2.73
C LEU A 188 -34.77 -2.48 1.47
N PRO A 189 -34.58 -3.47 0.59
CA PRO A 189 -35.56 -3.83 -0.43
C PRO A 189 -36.97 -4.03 0.15
N ILE A 190 -37.98 -4.13 -0.73
CA ILE A 190 -39.37 -4.34 -0.32
C ILE A 190 -39.51 -5.61 0.54
N GLU A 191 -40.53 -5.61 1.40
CA GLU A 191 -40.72 -6.65 2.42
C GLU A 191 -40.82 -8.05 1.79
N GLU A 192 -41.51 -8.16 0.66
CA GLU A 192 -41.69 -9.41 -0.06
C GLU A 192 -40.35 -10.00 -0.53
N ASP A 193 -39.44 -9.15 -1.03
CA ASP A 193 -38.13 -9.60 -1.50
C ASP A 193 -37.28 -10.13 -0.33
N MET A 194 -37.24 -9.37 0.77
CA MET A 194 -36.42 -9.72 1.92
C MET A 194 -36.90 -10.99 2.62
N LEU A 195 -38.22 -11.16 2.80
CA LEU A 195 -38.77 -12.35 3.44
C LEU A 195 -38.61 -13.60 2.56
N GLU A 196 -38.78 -13.47 1.25
CA GLU A 196 -38.56 -14.58 0.32
C GLU A 196 -37.08 -14.98 0.28
N TYR A 197 -36.17 -14.01 0.32
CA TYR A 197 -34.73 -14.27 0.36
C TYR A 197 -34.32 -15.04 1.62
N ILE A 198 -34.85 -14.67 2.79
CA ILE A 198 -34.66 -15.42 4.04
C ILE A 198 -35.24 -16.83 3.95
N ALA A 199 -36.44 -16.95 3.39
CA ALA A 199 -37.12 -18.24 3.26
C ALA A 199 -36.32 -19.21 2.39
N ARG A 200 -35.82 -18.74 1.24
CA ARG A 200 -34.96 -19.51 0.33
C ARG A 200 -33.59 -19.86 0.92
N SER A 201 -33.11 -19.04 1.86
CA SER A 201 -31.90 -19.32 2.62
C SER A 201 -32.09 -20.42 3.67
N GLY A 202 -33.32 -20.92 3.87
CA GLY A 202 -33.62 -21.99 4.83
C GLY A 202 -33.99 -21.52 6.24
N PHE A 203 -34.21 -20.21 6.42
CA PHE A 203 -34.41 -19.58 7.74
C PHE A 203 -35.84 -19.11 7.99
N SER A 204 -36.85 -19.65 7.29
CA SER A 204 -38.28 -19.33 7.51
C SER A 204 -38.71 -19.52 8.97
N ASP A 205 -38.17 -20.53 9.64
CA ASP A 205 -38.50 -20.88 11.03
C ASP A 205 -37.80 -19.98 12.07
N ALA A 206 -36.86 -19.13 11.66
CA ALA A 206 -36.14 -18.22 12.56
C ALA A 206 -37.03 -17.06 13.06
N LYS A 207 -38.28 -16.94 12.57
CA LYS A 207 -39.25 -15.89 12.92
C LYS A 207 -38.71 -14.47 12.70
N ILE A 208 -37.88 -14.31 11.67
CA ILE A 208 -37.28 -13.03 11.28
C ILE A 208 -38.35 -12.21 10.57
N SER A 209 -38.75 -11.08 11.17
CA SER A 209 -39.69 -10.15 10.52
C SER A 209 -38.96 -9.01 9.82
N TYR A 210 -39.57 -8.42 8.79
CA TYR A 210 -39.02 -7.24 8.12
C TYR A 210 -38.84 -6.04 9.07
N LYS A 211 -39.70 -5.93 10.09
CA LYS A 211 -39.54 -4.93 11.15
C LYS A 211 -38.29 -5.18 11.99
N ASN A 212 -37.96 -6.44 12.30
CA ASN A 212 -36.73 -6.77 13.01
C ASN A 212 -35.54 -6.31 12.18
N LEU A 213 -35.44 -6.73 10.92
CA LEU A 213 -34.34 -6.34 10.01
C LEU A 213 -34.15 -4.82 9.93
N LYS A 214 -35.22 -4.04 9.77
CA LYS A 214 -35.15 -2.57 9.75
C LYS A 214 -34.64 -1.99 11.08
N THR A 215 -35.01 -2.59 12.19
CA THR A 215 -34.55 -2.17 13.53
C THR A 215 -33.05 -2.45 13.69
N CYS A 216 -32.59 -3.63 13.27
CA CYS A 216 -31.16 -4.01 13.28
C CYS A 216 -30.33 -3.07 12.39
N LEU A 217 -30.83 -2.73 11.20
CA LEU A 217 -30.13 -1.81 10.31
C LEU A 217 -29.99 -0.41 10.95
N ALA A 218 -31.04 0.06 11.64
CA ALA A 218 -31.05 1.37 12.29
C ALA A 218 -30.09 1.47 13.49
N THR A 219 -29.79 0.37 14.19
CA THR A 219 -28.81 0.39 15.28
C THR A 219 -27.39 0.63 14.74
N GLY A 220 -27.02 0.06 13.60
CA GLY A 220 -25.74 0.32 12.94
C GLY A 220 -25.56 1.75 12.49
N ILE A 221 -26.60 2.37 11.91
CA ILE A 221 -26.60 3.80 11.58
C ILE A 221 -26.29 4.63 12.83
N THR A 222 -26.86 4.26 13.97
CA THR A 222 -26.65 4.96 15.25
C THR A 222 -25.21 4.76 15.75
N ALA A 223 -24.69 3.55 15.63
CA ALA A 223 -23.32 3.19 16.02
C ALA A 223 -22.29 3.97 15.19
N ALA A 224 -22.37 3.92 13.85
CA ALA A 224 -21.49 4.65 12.95
C ALA A 224 -21.51 6.18 13.20
N ASN A 225 -22.71 6.76 13.40
CA ASN A 225 -22.83 8.18 13.76
C ASN A 225 -22.15 8.52 15.09
N THR A 226 -22.20 7.60 16.06
CA THR A 226 -21.57 7.75 17.37
C THR A 226 -20.04 7.67 17.28
N GLU A 227 -19.51 6.71 16.53
CA GLU A 227 -18.07 6.57 16.25
C GLU A 227 -17.53 7.81 15.52
N LEU A 228 -18.23 8.27 14.46
CA LEU A 228 -17.85 9.49 13.74
C LEU A 228 -17.83 10.72 14.66
N SER A 229 -18.86 10.89 15.49
CA SER A 229 -18.93 12.00 16.45
C SER A 229 -17.80 11.93 17.48
N THR A 230 -17.48 10.71 17.94
CA THR A 230 -16.36 10.46 18.85
C THR A 230 -15.04 10.78 18.18
N PHE A 231 -14.84 10.35 16.93
CA PHE A 231 -13.64 10.63 16.16
C PHE A 231 -13.45 12.14 15.97
N ARG A 232 -14.51 12.88 15.62
CA ARG A 232 -14.45 14.36 15.51
C ARG A 232 -13.96 15.04 16.79
N SER A 233 -14.42 14.54 17.94
CA SER A 233 -14.15 15.18 19.23
C SER A 233 -12.83 14.73 19.86
N ASN A 234 -12.39 13.49 19.61
CA ASN A 234 -11.28 12.82 20.30
C ASN A 234 -10.22 12.21 19.37
N ARG A 235 -10.17 12.60 18.08
CA ARG A 235 -9.27 12.08 17.04
C ARG A 235 -7.85 11.78 17.54
N ASN A 236 -7.19 12.78 18.10
CA ASN A 236 -5.77 12.66 18.47
C ASN A 236 -5.54 11.67 19.62
N ASN A 237 -6.49 11.54 20.55
CA ASN A 237 -6.40 10.59 21.64
C ASN A 237 -6.62 9.16 21.12
N LEU A 238 -7.65 8.95 20.28
CA LEU A 238 -7.94 7.65 19.68
C LEU A 238 -6.76 7.14 18.83
N LEU A 239 -6.31 7.96 17.89
CA LEU A 239 -5.17 7.63 17.04
C LEU A 239 -3.88 7.52 17.87
N GLY A 240 -3.70 8.35 18.89
CA GLY A 240 -2.56 8.26 19.81
C GLY A 240 -2.49 6.91 20.55
N ILE A 241 -3.63 6.32 20.89
CA ILE A 241 -3.68 4.95 21.44
C ILE A 241 -3.37 3.93 20.35
N ALA A 242 -4.05 4.02 19.21
CA ALA A 242 -3.89 3.09 18.08
C ALA A 242 -2.42 2.95 17.65
N TYR A 243 -1.76 4.08 17.39
CA TYR A 243 -0.37 4.14 16.94
C TYR A 243 0.64 3.88 18.06
N ARG A 244 0.26 3.93 19.33
CA ARG A 244 1.14 3.50 20.43
C ARG A 244 1.21 1.98 20.52
N ILE A 245 0.08 1.31 20.26
CA ILE A 245 0.01 -0.15 20.20
C ILE A 245 0.75 -0.63 18.95
N SER A 246 0.34 -0.16 17.78
CA SER A 246 0.94 -0.51 16.48
C SER A 246 1.27 0.75 15.66
N PRO A 247 2.50 1.28 15.76
CA PRO A 247 2.95 2.40 14.93
C PRO A 247 2.85 2.16 13.42
N ARG A 248 3.04 0.92 12.96
CA ARG A 248 2.98 0.57 11.53
C ARG A 248 1.56 0.35 11.02
N ALA A 249 0.53 0.28 11.88
CA ALA A 249 -0.82 -0.14 11.53
C ALA A 249 -1.33 0.52 10.24
N LYS A 250 -1.16 1.83 10.07
CA LYS A 250 -1.54 2.53 8.84
C LYS A 250 -0.93 1.90 7.59
N GLU A 251 0.40 1.86 7.48
CA GLU A 251 1.08 1.33 6.30
C GLU A 251 0.70 -0.13 6.06
N PHE A 252 0.55 -0.91 7.13
CA PHE A 252 0.15 -2.31 7.03
C PHE A 252 -1.28 -2.46 6.48
N LEU A 253 -2.26 -1.76 7.04
CA LEU A 253 -3.66 -1.83 6.60
C LEU A 253 -3.85 -1.31 5.18
N GLN A 254 -3.03 -0.35 4.74
CA GLN A 254 -3.14 0.22 3.41
C GLN A 254 -2.44 -0.64 2.34
N GLU A 255 -1.21 -1.07 2.61
CA GLU A 255 -0.28 -1.56 1.60
C GLU A 255 -0.03 -3.07 1.67
N TYR A 256 -0.50 -3.77 2.71
CA TYR A 256 -0.29 -5.21 2.79
C TYR A 256 -0.93 -5.92 1.60
N TRP A 257 -0.18 -6.86 1.03
CA TRP A 257 -0.43 -7.34 -0.32
C TRP A 257 -1.66 -8.26 -0.44
N LEU A 258 -2.09 -8.87 0.67
CA LEU A 258 -3.20 -9.81 0.73
C LEU A 258 -4.21 -9.37 1.81
N GLY A 259 -5.25 -8.64 1.40
CA GLY A 259 -6.29 -8.11 2.27
C GLY A 259 -6.07 -6.67 2.75
N GLY A 260 -4.96 -6.02 2.36
CA GLY A 260 -4.79 -4.58 2.56
C GLY A 260 -5.70 -3.75 1.65
N GLU A 261 -5.88 -2.48 1.99
CA GLU A 261 -6.81 -1.56 1.33
C GLU A 261 -6.66 -1.53 -0.21
N PHE A 262 -5.43 -1.38 -0.71
CA PHE A 262 -5.19 -1.27 -2.16
C PHE A 262 -5.44 -2.58 -2.90
N ASP A 263 -5.17 -3.70 -2.25
CA ASP A 263 -5.45 -5.02 -2.78
C ASP A 263 -6.97 -5.30 -2.82
N LEU A 264 -7.68 -4.99 -1.73
CA LEU A 264 -9.14 -5.06 -1.67
C LEU A 264 -9.84 -4.19 -2.72
N ILE A 265 -9.38 -2.95 -2.91
CA ILE A 265 -9.90 -2.07 -3.98
C ILE A 265 -9.69 -2.72 -5.34
N SER A 266 -8.49 -3.27 -5.59
CA SER A 266 -8.18 -3.95 -6.84
C SER A 266 -9.10 -5.15 -7.07
N GLN A 267 -9.34 -5.97 -6.04
CA GLN A 267 -10.22 -7.13 -6.14
C GLN A 267 -11.67 -6.74 -6.37
N LEU A 268 -12.22 -5.81 -5.57
CA LEU A 268 -13.60 -5.34 -5.71
C LEU A 268 -13.84 -4.79 -7.11
N ARG A 269 -12.91 -4.01 -7.66
CA ARG A 269 -13.04 -3.46 -9.02
C ARG A 269 -13.01 -4.52 -10.12
N ASN A 270 -12.33 -5.64 -9.89
CA ASN A 270 -12.32 -6.76 -10.83
C ASN A 270 -13.59 -7.63 -10.68
N CYS A 271 -14.08 -7.78 -9.45
CA CYS A 271 -15.17 -8.69 -9.11
C CYS A 271 -16.57 -8.10 -9.29
N ILE A 272 -16.78 -6.83 -8.97
CA ILE A 272 -18.08 -6.17 -9.10
C ILE A 272 -18.64 -6.29 -10.53
N PRO A 273 -17.88 -6.04 -11.62
CA PRO A 273 -18.36 -6.24 -12.98
C PRO A 273 -18.75 -7.69 -13.28
N VAL A 274 -18.03 -8.67 -12.73
CA VAL A 274 -18.35 -10.11 -12.88
C VAL A 274 -19.68 -10.41 -12.23
N ILE A 275 -19.90 -9.97 -10.99
CA ILE A 275 -21.18 -10.14 -10.29
C ILE A 275 -22.31 -9.40 -10.99
N GLN A 276 -22.08 -8.18 -11.47
CA GLN A 276 -23.07 -7.44 -12.26
C GLN A 276 -23.48 -8.20 -13.52
N SER A 277 -22.53 -8.84 -14.22
CA SER A 277 -22.80 -9.61 -15.43
C SER A 277 -23.77 -10.77 -15.18
N HIS A 278 -23.76 -11.35 -13.98
CA HIS A 278 -24.68 -12.42 -13.60
C HIS A 278 -26.13 -11.96 -13.50
N PHE A 279 -26.43 -10.67 -13.34
CA PHE A 279 -27.80 -10.15 -13.42
C PHE A 279 -28.30 -10.00 -14.87
N ASN A 280 -27.40 -10.01 -15.85
CA ASN A 280 -27.73 -9.76 -17.26
C ASN A 280 -27.73 -11.05 -18.12
N GLN A 281 -27.18 -12.16 -17.61
CA GLN A 281 -27.06 -13.41 -18.36
C GLN A 281 -28.17 -14.40 -18.00
N GLU A 282 -28.81 -14.98 -19.01
CA GLU A 282 -29.71 -16.12 -18.84
C GLU A 282 -28.86 -17.37 -18.48
N ALA A 283 -28.78 -17.68 -17.18
CA ALA A 283 -28.35 -18.97 -16.64
C ALA A 283 -26.96 -19.50 -17.09
N TYR A 284 -25.87 -18.82 -16.68
CA TYR A 284 -24.56 -19.49 -16.54
C TYR A 284 -24.40 -20.06 -15.12
N PRO A 285 -23.60 -21.12 -14.88
CA PRO A 285 -23.26 -21.51 -13.52
C PRO A 285 -22.63 -20.33 -12.79
N LEU A 286 -23.29 -19.87 -11.73
CA LEU A 286 -22.77 -18.84 -10.84
C LEU A 286 -21.47 -19.38 -10.23
N ASN A 287 -20.33 -18.87 -10.69
CA ASN A 287 -19.05 -19.15 -10.05
C ASN A 287 -18.59 -17.94 -9.24
N VAL A 288 -19.48 -17.47 -8.36
CA VAL A 288 -19.22 -16.35 -7.43
C VAL A 288 -17.99 -16.65 -6.57
N LEU A 289 -17.73 -17.94 -6.31
CA LEU A 289 -16.55 -18.45 -5.61
C LEU A 289 -15.22 -18.02 -6.22
N GLN A 290 -15.15 -17.77 -7.55
CA GLN A 290 -13.91 -17.27 -8.18
C GLN A 290 -13.44 -15.94 -7.57
N CYS A 291 -14.37 -15.09 -7.14
CA CYS A 291 -14.05 -13.82 -6.50
C CYS A 291 -13.56 -13.97 -5.05
N TYR A 292 -13.88 -15.09 -4.40
CA TYR A 292 -13.47 -15.35 -3.02
C TYR A 292 -12.19 -16.19 -2.94
N ASP A 293 -11.91 -17.04 -3.93
CA ASP A 293 -10.76 -17.96 -3.91
C ASP A 293 -9.41 -17.29 -4.29
N TYR A 294 -9.34 -15.97 -4.44
CA TYR A 294 -8.17 -15.24 -4.97
C TYR A 294 -7.69 -15.74 -6.35
N LEU A 295 -8.52 -16.53 -7.03
CA LEU A 295 -8.27 -16.94 -8.39
C LEU A 295 -8.35 -15.68 -9.26
N PRO A 296 -7.43 -15.48 -10.21
CA PRO A 296 -7.53 -14.35 -11.13
C PRO A 296 -8.91 -14.42 -11.77
N CYS A 297 -9.76 -13.42 -11.48
CA CYS A 297 -10.92 -13.14 -12.32
C CYS A 297 -10.40 -13.11 -13.75
N LEU A 298 -11.04 -13.88 -14.65
CA LEU A 298 -10.70 -13.97 -16.08
C LEU A 298 -10.07 -12.66 -16.51
N ASP A 299 -8.78 -12.69 -16.90
CA ASP A 299 -8.08 -11.56 -17.50
C ASP A 299 -9.01 -11.05 -18.61
N GLN A 300 -9.82 -10.04 -18.33
CA GLN A 300 -10.54 -9.35 -19.38
C GLN A 300 -9.41 -8.69 -20.14
N GLU A 301 -9.09 -9.25 -21.32
CA GLU A 301 -8.18 -8.65 -22.28
C GLU A 301 -8.48 -7.16 -22.30
N ILE A 302 -7.55 -6.38 -21.76
CA ILE A 302 -7.71 -4.94 -21.65
C ILE A 302 -7.91 -4.44 -23.07
N GLN A 303 -9.04 -3.75 -23.23
CA GLN A 303 -9.43 -2.95 -24.37
C GLN A 303 -8.22 -2.30 -25.04
N THR A 304 -8.23 -2.32 -26.38
CA THR A 304 -7.35 -1.60 -27.30
C THR A 304 -6.65 -0.38 -26.68
N PRO A 305 -5.33 -0.19 -26.90
CA PRO A 305 -4.58 0.91 -26.30
C PRO A 305 -5.27 2.24 -26.56
N ARG A 306 -5.87 2.81 -25.51
CA ARG A 306 -6.38 4.17 -25.54
C ARG A 306 -5.22 5.09 -25.18
N HIS A 307 -5.03 6.12 -25.99
CA HIS A 307 -4.17 7.24 -25.66
C HIS A 307 -4.77 7.92 -24.42
N GLU A 308 -4.06 7.85 -23.29
CA GLU A 308 -4.47 8.49 -22.06
C GLU A 308 -3.74 9.82 -21.93
N ILE A 309 -4.51 10.90 -21.80
CA ILE A 309 -3.98 12.26 -21.75
C ILE A 309 -3.54 12.55 -20.32
N LEU A 310 -2.23 12.80 -20.13
CA LEU A 310 -1.73 13.31 -18.87
C LEU A 310 -2.00 14.82 -18.75
N ASN A 311 -2.51 15.23 -17.59
CA ASN A 311 -2.73 16.63 -17.27
C ASN A 311 -1.47 17.21 -16.62
N LEU A 312 -0.87 18.18 -17.30
CA LEU A 312 0.26 18.95 -16.81
C LEU A 312 -0.23 20.32 -16.34
N ARG A 313 0.13 20.71 -15.11
CA ARG A 313 -0.20 22.02 -14.53
C ARG A 313 1.04 22.70 -13.99
N HIS A 314 1.25 23.96 -14.36
CA HIS A 314 2.27 24.81 -13.76
C HIS A 314 1.75 25.45 -12.47
N MET A 315 2.46 25.22 -11.37
CA MET A 315 2.14 25.74 -10.03
C MET A 315 3.31 26.58 -9.53
N GLY A 316 3.36 27.84 -9.95
CA GLY A 316 4.48 28.75 -9.64
C GLY A 316 5.79 28.22 -10.23
N ASN A 317 6.74 27.87 -9.36
CA ASN A 317 8.03 27.30 -9.75
C ASN A 317 8.02 25.77 -9.87
N SER A 318 6.85 25.13 -9.75
CA SER A 318 6.72 23.68 -9.79
C SER A 318 5.80 23.23 -10.91
N ILE A 319 5.96 21.97 -11.33
CA ILE A 319 5.10 21.32 -12.33
C ILE A 319 4.40 20.15 -11.65
N SER A 320 3.08 20.04 -11.80
CA SER A 320 2.31 18.87 -11.38
C SER A 320 1.85 18.08 -12.60
N LEU A 321 1.95 16.76 -12.52
CA LEU A 321 1.54 15.84 -13.58
C LEU A 321 0.67 14.74 -13.00
N THR A 322 -0.48 14.46 -13.63
CA THR A 322 -1.44 13.43 -13.20
C THR A 322 -2.19 12.85 -14.40
N PRO A 323 -2.60 11.57 -14.38
CA PRO A 323 -3.44 11.01 -15.43
C PRO A 323 -4.92 11.40 -15.33
N ASN A 324 -5.37 12.00 -14.21
CA ASN A 324 -6.79 12.19 -13.90
C ASN A 324 -7.64 10.91 -14.06
N VAL A 325 -7.01 9.73 -13.88
CA VAL A 325 -7.71 8.46 -13.91
C VAL A 325 -7.84 7.96 -12.47
N PRO A 326 -9.06 7.78 -11.95
CA PRO A 326 -9.27 7.25 -10.60
C PRO A 326 -8.64 5.87 -10.43
N PHE A 327 -8.21 5.56 -9.21
CA PHE A 327 -7.59 4.29 -8.82
C PHE A 327 -6.40 3.95 -9.72
N SER A 328 -5.56 4.94 -10.03
CA SER A 328 -4.30 4.69 -10.72
C SER A 328 -3.14 4.51 -9.73
N ASN A 329 -3.19 5.23 -8.61
CA ASN A 329 -2.08 5.37 -7.67
C ASN A 329 -0.76 5.83 -8.35
N PHE A 330 -0.90 6.66 -9.40
CA PHE A 330 0.18 7.15 -10.25
C PHE A 330 1.24 7.92 -9.46
N GLY A 331 2.51 7.68 -9.79
CA GLY A 331 3.65 8.32 -9.12
C GLY A 331 4.15 7.52 -7.93
N SER A 332 3.74 6.26 -7.80
CA SER A 332 4.24 5.34 -6.76
C SER A 332 5.72 5.00 -6.94
N THR A 333 6.20 4.86 -8.17
CA THR A 333 7.63 4.73 -8.50
C THR A 333 7.91 5.41 -9.83
N PHE A 334 9.14 5.90 -10.02
CA PHE A 334 9.57 6.51 -11.28
C PHE A 334 11.08 6.44 -11.48
N THR A 335 11.49 6.45 -12.74
CA THR A 335 12.90 6.41 -13.15
C THR A 335 13.08 7.16 -14.46
N ILE A 336 14.33 7.55 -14.79
CA ILE A 336 14.66 8.30 -16.00
C ILE A 336 15.69 7.53 -16.82
N GLY A 337 15.47 7.46 -18.13
CA GLY A 337 16.41 6.85 -19.07
C GLY A 337 16.03 7.10 -20.53
N ARG A 338 16.89 6.67 -21.45
CA ARG A 338 16.67 6.74 -22.89
C ARG A 338 15.91 5.51 -23.39
N PHE A 339 14.60 5.48 -23.13
CA PHE A 339 13.75 4.30 -23.37
C PHE A 339 13.17 4.19 -24.79
N LYS A 340 13.41 5.18 -25.67
CA LYS A 340 12.97 5.19 -27.06
C LYS A 340 14.15 5.36 -28.02
N ASP A 341 13.94 4.96 -29.27
CA ASP A 341 14.92 5.06 -30.36
C ASP A 341 15.00 6.49 -30.94
N ASP A 342 15.18 7.48 -30.07
CA ASP A 342 15.32 8.90 -30.44
C ASP A 342 16.39 9.63 -29.63
N ASP A 343 17.17 8.90 -28.81
CA ASP A 343 18.23 9.40 -27.92
C ASP A 343 17.79 10.51 -26.95
N LYS A 344 16.50 10.53 -26.59
CA LYS A 344 15.94 11.50 -25.62
C LYS A 344 15.64 10.83 -24.30
N TYR A 345 15.73 11.61 -23.23
CA TYR A 345 15.35 11.16 -21.90
C TYR A 345 13.83 11.12 -21.74
N TYR A 346 13.36 10.02 -21.16
CA TYR A 346 11.98 9.80 -20.76
C TYR A 346 11.92 9.53 -19.27
N LEU A 347 10.89 10.07 -18.62
CA LEU A 347 10.46 9.74 -17.28
C LEU A 347 9.44 8.61 -17.37
N ALA A 348 9.78 7.45 -16.82
CA ALA A 348 8.86 6.33 -16.63
C ALA A 348 8.17 6.43 -15.27
N ILE A 349 6.85 6.29 -15.22
CA ILE A 349 6.05 6.48 -14.00
C ILE A 349 5.07 5.32 -13.86
N SER A 350 5.06 4.65 -12.71
CA SER A 350 4.10 3.55 -12.46
C SER A 350 2.75 4.04 -11.93
N ALA A 351 1.70 3.31 -12.31
CA ALA A 351 0.33 3.39 -11.80
C ALA A 351 -0.14 1.98 -11.40
N PRO A 352 0.20 1.52 -10.19
CA PRO A 352 0.12 0.11 -9.81
C PRO A 352 -1.31 -0.43 -9.74
N LEU A 353 -2.32 0.38 -9.42
CA LEU A 353 -3.72 -0.07 -9.37
C LEU A 353 -4.32 -0.28 -10.77
N GLN A 354 -3.69 0.26 -11.81
CA GLN A 354 -4.00 -0.02 -13.22
C GLN A 354 -3.08 -1.09 -13.83
N GLU A 355 -2.04 -1.51 -13.11
CA GLU A 355 -0.93 -2.30 -13.63
C GLU A 355 -0.34 -1.69 -14.92
N ARG A 356 -0.04 -0.39 -14.92
CA ARG A 356 0.47 0.35 -16.10
C ARG A 356 1.68 1.22 -15.79
N VAL A 357 2.48 1.47 -16.84
CA VAL A 357 3.60 2.41 -16.83
C VAL A 357 3.40 3.48 -17.90
N TYR A 358 3.54 4.74 -17.51
CA TYR A 358 3.49 5.90 -18.39
C TYR A 358 4.91 6.34 -18.75
N LEU A 359 5.13 6.71 -20.02
CA LEU A 359 6.41 7.27 -20.50
C LEU A 359 6.21 8.71 -20.94
N VAL A 360 6.95 9.62 -20.29
CA VAL A 360 6.83 11.06 -20.51
C VAL A 360 8.17 11.62 -20.96
N LYS A 361 8.18 12.32 -22.09
CA LYS A 361 9.43 12.88 -22.61
C LYS A 361 9.90 14.03 -21.73
N TRP A 362 11.14 13.97 -21.25
CA TRP A 362 11.64 14.94 -20.27
C TRP A 362 11.64 16.39 -20.80
N ALA A 363 11.93 16.56 -22.09
CA ALA A 363 11.94 17.88 -22.73
C ALA A 363 10.57 18.58 -22.75
N GLU A 364 9.47 17.83 -22.62
CA GLU A 364 8.10 18.37 -22.56
C GLU A 364 7.74 18.85 -21.15
N LEU A 365 8.51 18.45 -20.13
CA LEU A 365 8.35 18.88 -18.74
C LEU A 365 9.15 20.17 -18.44
N GLY A 366 9.37 21.01 -19.46
CA GLY A 366 10.08 22.28 -19.35
C GLY A 366 9.17 23.45 -18.94
N PRO A 367 9.73 24.64 -18.70
CA PRO A 367 8.98 25.86 -18.33
C PRO A 367 8.15 26.48 -19.47
N SER A 368 8.02 25.83 -20.64
CA SER A 368 7.33 26.35 -21.81
C SER A 368 5.80 26.20 -21.75
N ILE A 369 5.09 27.26 -22.16
CA ILE A 369 3.69 27.63 -21.86
C ILE A 369 2.65 26.91 -22.74
N HIS A 370 2.77 25.60 -22.96
CA HIS A 370 1.67 24.86 -23.57
C HIS A 370 0.97 24.02 -22.50
N ASP A 371 -0.17 24.55 -22.03
CA ASP A 371 -1.12 23.77 -21.25
C ASP A 371 -1.56 22.57 -22.08
N CYS A 372 -1.39 21.38 -21.50
CA CYS A 372 -1.67 20.07 -22.09
C CYS A 372 -0.71 19.61 -23.20
N THR A 373 0.20 18.69 -22.84
CA THR A 373 0.85 17.83 -23.82
C THR A 373 0.00 16.56 -23.98
N GLU A 374 -0.53 16.30 -25.17
CA GLU A 374 -1.08 14.99 -25.52
C GLU A 374 0.06 13.97 -25.49
N MET A 375 0.05 13.08 -24.50
CA MET A 375 1.13 12.12 -24.30
C MET A 375 0.73 10.74 -24.80
N ILE A 376 1.65 10.09 -25.52
CA ILE A 376 1.45 8.75 -26.04
C ILE A 376 1.72 7.77 -24.90
N SER A 377 0.65 7.23 -24.29
CA SER A 377 0.74 5.93 -23.61
C SER A 377 1.28 4.94 -24.65
N VAL A 378 2.44 4.37 -24.37
CA VAL A 378 2.93 3.26 -25.20
C VAL A 378 2.04 2.07 -24.86
N PRO A 379 1.42 1.39 -25.84
CA PRO A 379 0.65 0.19 -25.56
C PRO A 379 1.49 -0.82 -24.78
N SER A 380 0.88 -1.53 -23.83
CA SER A 380 1.34 -2.82 -23.28
C SER A 380 2.48 -2.87 -22.24
N ILE A 381 2.94 -1.77 -21.65
CA ILE A 381 3.88 -1.86 -20.51
C ILE A 381 3.09 -2.05 -19.21
N HIS A 382 2.95 -3.31 -18.78
CA HIS A 382 2.25 -3.69 -17.56
C HIS A 382 3.19 -3.91 -16.38
N GLY A 383 2.86 -3.31 -15.24
CA GLY A 383 3.55 -3.52 -13.97
C GLY A 383 3.32 -2.40 -12.96
N SER A 384 3.89 -2.56 -11.77
CA SER A 384 3.63 -1.69 -10.61
C SER A 384 4.90 -1.03 -10.06
N LYS A 385 6.10 -1.48 -10.46
CA LYS A 385 7.39 -0.88 -10.09
C LYS A 385 8.30 -0.75 -11.31
N VAL A 386 8.97 0.39 -11.45
CA VAL A 386 9.89 0.68 -12.57
C VAL A 386 11.30 1.01 -12.09
N ASP A 387 12.30 0.60 -12.86
CA ASP A 387 13.72 0.90 -12.64
C ASP A 387 14.48 1.01 -13.97
N THR A 388 15.69 1.56 -13.95
CA THR A 388 16.56 1.71 -15.12
C THR A 388 17.81 0.87 -14.97
N LEU A 389 18.03 0.01 -15.96
CA LEU A 389 19.29 -0.73 -16.12
C LEU A 389 20.07 -0.12 -17.27
N THR A 390 21.29 0.35 -17.02
CA THR A 390 22.17 0.90 -18.06
C THR A 390 23.29 -0.08 -18.37
N LEU A 391 23.39 -0.53 -19.63
CA LEU A 391 24.43 -1.45 -20.10
C LEU A 391 25.01 -0.95 -21.42
N ASN A 392 26.34 -0.77 -21.50
CA ASN A 392 27.03 -0.28 -22.70
C ASN A 392 26.34 0.96 -23.31
N ASP A 393 26.10 1.98 -22.49
CA ASP A 393 25.41 3.23 -22.86
C ASP A 393 23.96 3.07 -23.36
N THR A 394 23.36 1.89 -23.22
CA THR A 394 21.95 1.63 -23.55
C THR A 394 21.13 1.52 -22.27
N ASP A 395 20.03 2.28 -22.20
CA ASP A 395 19.11 2.25 -21.07
C ASP A 395 17.96 1.28 -21.36
N PHE A 396 17.74 0.35 -20.44
CA PHE A 396 16.62 -0.59 -20.45
C PHE A 396 15.63 -0.18 -19.36
N LEU A 397 14.35 -0.11 -19.73
CA LEU A 397 13.29 0.03 -18.75
C LEU A 397 12.99 -1.33 -18.15
N VAL A 398 13.15 -1.45 -16.84
CA VAL A 398 12.85 -2.67 -16.08
C VAL A 398 11.52 -2.47 -15.37
N VAL A 399 10.58 -3.39 -15.56
CA VAL A 399 9.22 -3.29 -15.03
C VAL A 399 8.88 -4.56 -14.27
N SER A 400 8.60 -4.43 -12.98
CA SER A 400 8.14 -5.53 -12.13
C SER A 400 6.61 -5.53 -12.03
N ASN A 401 6.00 -6.70 -12.19
CA ASN A 401 4.63 -7.02 -11.80
C ASN A 401 4.63 -8.06 -10.66
N PRO A 402 4.82 -7.60 -9.40
CA PRO A 402 4.78 -8.42 -8.19
C PRO A 402 3.59 -9.38 -8.09
N LYS A 403 2.37 -8.96 -8.45
CA LYS A 403 1.17 -9.81 -8.38
C LYS A 403 1.28 -11.04 -9.29
N LYS A 404 2.02 -10.93 -10.39
CA LYS A 404 2.28 -12.00 -11.35
C LYS A 404 3.69 -12.61 -11.21
N ASN A 405 4.45 -12.24 -10.16
CA ASN A 405 5.86 -12.62 -9.95
C ASN A 405 6.74 -12.46 -11.20
N LYS A 406 6.53 -11.38 -11.94
CA LYS A 406 7.07 -11.20 -13.30
C LYS A 406 7.90 -9.93 -13.42
N ILE A 407 9.04 -10.00 -14.10
CA ILE A 407 9.97 -8.87 -14.30
C ILE A 407 10.34 -8.79 -15.77
N CYS A 408 9.88 -7.75 -16.46
CA CYS A 408 10.12 -7.59 -17.90
C CYS A 408 11.10 -6.45 -18.19
N PHE A 409 11.90 -6.63 -19.22
CA PHE A 409 12.92 -5.69 -19.69
C PHE A 409 12.53 -5.17 -21.06
N TYR A 410 12.49 -3.85 -21.21
CA TYR A 410 12.09 -3.18 -22.43
C TYR A 410 13.25 -2.36 -23.00
N ARG A 411 13.44 -2.45 -24.31
CA ARG A 411 14.35 -1.62 -25.09
C ARG A 411 13.57 -0.98 -26.21
N HIS A 412 13.67 0.34 -26.35
CA HIS A 412 12.95 1.09 -27.38
C HIS A 412 11.44 0.76 -27.39
N THR A 413 10.83 0.69 -26.20
CA THR A 413 9.42 0.29 -25.97
C THR A 413 9.04 -1.14 -26.33
N GLN A 414 9.96 -1.93 -26.87
CA GLN A 414 9.73 -3.35 -27.15
C GLN A 414 10.18 -4.20 -25.97
N MET A 415 9.30 -5.09 -25.50
CA MET A 415 9.69 -6.10 -24.52
C MET A 415 10.71 -7.05 -25.15
N ILE A 416 11.89 -7.17 -24.53
CA ILE A 416 12.99 -7.99 -25.04
C ILE A 416 13.02 -9.35 -24.36
N ILE A 417 12.95 -9.34 -23.02
CA ILE A 417 12.84 -10.55 -22.21
C ILE A 417 11.86 -10.29 -21.08
N CYS A 418 11.29 -11.36 -20.58
CA CYS A 418 10.61 -11.31 -19.29
C CYS A 418 10.99 -12.52 -18.45
N LEU A 419 11.19 -12.27 -17.17
CA LEU A 419 11.55 -13.25 -16.17
C LEU A 419 10.33 -13.54 -15.29
N GLU A 420 10.10 -14.80 -14.95
CA GLU A 420 9.05 -15.21 -14.01
C GLU A 420 9.56 -16.28 -13.05
N ASP A 421 8.84 -16.49 -11.95
CA ASP A 421 9.05 -17.62 -11.05
C ASP A 421 7.73 -18.38 -10.90
N THR A 422 7.56 -19.43 -11.70
CA THR A 422 6.37 -20.32 -11.63
C THR A 422 6.69 -21.65 -10.96
N LEU A 423 7.97 -22.00 -10.86
CA LEU A 423 8.41 -23.28 -10.34
C LEU A 423 8.57 -23.29 -8.82
N THR A 424 8.80 -22.14 -8.20
CA THR A 424 8.98 -22.07 -6.75
C THR A 424 7.62 -21.95 -6.06
N GLN A 425 7.32 -22.90 -5.17
CA GLN A 425 6.12 -22.83 -4.34
C GLN A 425 6.18 -21.60 -3.41
N GLU A 426 5.03 -20.94 -3.23
CA GLU A 426 4.83 -19.83 -2.27
C GLU A 426 5.75 -18.62 -2.52
N VAL A 427 6.01 -18.32 -3.79
CA VAL A 427 6.58 -17.02 -4.19
C VAL A 427 5.46 -16.01 -4.37
N HIS A 428 5.55 -14.90 -3.65
CA HIS A 428 4.57 -13.83 -3.71
C HIS A 428 5.27 -12.48 -3.78
N GLN A 429 4.79 -11.62 -4.69
CA GLN A 429 5.26 -10.24 -4.84
C GLN A 429 6.75 -10.11 -5.23
N LEU A 430 7.25 -11.02 -6.07
CA LEU A 430 8.63 -10.95 -6.57
C LEU A 430 8.86 -9.69 -7.41
N LYS A 431 9.89 -8.91 -7.09
CA LYS A 431 10.19 -7.63 -7.75
C LYS A 431 11.68 -7.31 -7.77
N VAL A 432 12.08 -6.42 -8.68
CA VAL A 432 13.38 -5.74 -8.59
C VAL A 432 13.31 -4.76 -7.41
N GLU A 433 14.21 -4.93 -6.45
CA GLU A 433 14.30 -4.03 -5.30
C GLU A 433 15.11 -2.79 -5.62
N THR A 434 16.30 -2.98 -6.20
CA THR A 434 17.18 -1.91 -6.68
C THR A 434 18.11 -2.45 -7.77
N ILE A 435 18.69 -1.55 -8.57
CA ILE A 435 19.71 -1.84 -9.57
C ILE A 435 20.96 -1.03 -9.26
N HIS A 436 22.08 -1.72 -9.07
CA HIS A 436 23.38 -1.07 -8.99
C HIS A 436 23.97 -0.95 -10.40
N ASN A 437 23.96 0.26 -10.94
CA ASN A 437 24.57 0.59 -12.23
C ASN A 437 26.02 1.05 -12.01
N SER A 438 26.98 0.21 -12.41
CA SER A 438 28.41 0.56 -12.44
C SER A 438 28.83 0.91 -13.86
N ASN A 439 29.83 1.81 -13.99
CA ASN A 439 30.50 2.09 -15.28
C ASN A 439 31.13 0.82 -15.87
N ASN A 440 31.49 -0.14 -15.03
CA ASN A 440 31.92 -1.46 -15.47
C ASN A 440 30.73 -2.42 -15.44
N VAL A 441 30.32 -2.89 -16.62
CA VAL A 441 29.17 -3.79 -16.78
C VAL A 441 29.32 -5.09 -15.97
N SER A 442 30.55 -5.56 -15.73
CA SER A 442 30.78 -6.75 -14.90
C SER A 442 30.45 -6.55 -13.41
N GLU A 443 30.32 -5.30 -12.97
CA GLU A 443 30.02 -4.91 -11.59
C GLU A 443 28.55 -4.50 -11.41
N SER A 444 27.78 -4.35 -12.50
CA SER A 444 26.37 -4.00 -12.42
C SER A 444 25.53 -5.19 -11.99
N ASN A 445 24.66 -5.00 -10.99
CA ASN A 445 23.89 -6.07 -10.37
C ASN A 445 22.41 -5.68 -10.22
N ILE A 446 21.53 -6.63 -10.49
CA ILE A 446 20.09 -6.48 -10.28
C ILE A 446 19.72 -7.26 -9.02
N PHE A 447 19.12 -6.59 -8.05
CA PHE A 447 18.70 -7.20 -6.80
C PHE A 447 17.21 -7.51 -6.87
N ILE A 448 16.86 -8.79 -6.85
CA ILE A 448 15.48 -9.28 -6.97
C ILE A 448 15.05 -9.83 -5.61
N SER A 449 13.98 -9.30 -5.04
CA SER A 449 13.48 -9.71 -3.73
C SER A 449 12.00 -10.06 -3.74
N SER A 450 11.63 -10.94 -2.82
CA SER A 450 10.27 -11.28 -2.44
C SER A 450 10.21 -11.26 -0.91
N THR A 451 9.66 -10.19 -0.33
CA THR A 451 9.52 -10.06 1.13
C THR A 451 8.57 -11.11 1.71
N TYR A 452 7.58 -11.53 0.92
CA TYR A 452 6.54 -12.48 1.30
C TYR A 452 6.82 -13.90 0.77
N PHE A 453 8.09 -14.27 0.72
CA PHE A 453 8.53 -15.59 0.23
C PHE A 453 8.30 -16.70 1.27
N GLY A 454 7.75 -17.83 0.81
CA GLY A 454 7.46 -19.04 1.59
C GLY A 454 6.22 -18.89 2.47
N SER A 455 5.66 -20.01 2.92
CA SER A 455 4.40 -20.08 3.69
C SER A 455 4.28 -19.08 4.82
N GLU A 456 5.37 -18.73 5.48
CA GLU A 456 5.39 -17.80 6.62
C GLU A 456 6.21 -16.53 6.33
N GLU A 457 6.27 -16.06 5.09
CA GLU A 457 6.87 -14.76 4.73
C GLU A 457 8.31 -14.57 5.25
N THR A 458 9.13 -15.61 5.15
CA THR A 458 10.54 -15.55 5.61
C THR A 458 11.38 -14.55 4.79
N GLY A 459 10.95 -14.27 3.56
CA GLY A 459 11.60 -13.34 2.65
C GLY A 459 12.82 -13.94 1.93
N LYS A 460 13.11 -13.44 0.74
CA LYS A 460 14.21 -13.92 -0.10
C LYS A 460 14.82 -12.82 -0.96
N LEU A 461 16.11 -12.95 -1.23
CA LEU A 461 16.88 -12.05 -2.08
C LEU A 461 17.80 -12.84 -3.01
N TYR A 462 17.77 -12.48 -4.29
CA TYR A 462 18.66 -12.95 -5.34
C TYR A 462 19.44 -11.78 -5.92
N ILE A 463 20.69 -12.04 -6.29
CA ILE A 463 21.48 -11.13 -7.11
C ILE A 463 21.57 -11.75 -8.50
N LEU A 464 21.18 -10.99 -9.51
CA LEU A 464 21.35 -11.34 -10.91
C LEU A 464 22.43 -10.44 -11.51
N PRO A 465 23.66 -10.95 -11.72
CA PRO A 465 24.72 -10.16 -12.32
C PRO A 465 24.36 -9.78 -13.76
N SER A 466 24.44 -8.49 -14.09
CA SER A 466 23.95 -7.97 -15.38
C SER A 466 24.72 -8.55 -16.56
N LEU A 467 26.01 -8.89 -16.37
CA LEU A 467 26.83 -9.59 -17.36
C LEU A 467 26.20 -10.90 -17.84
N LYS A 468 25.47 -11.60 -16.96
CA LYS A 468 24.80 -12.87 -17.29
C LYS A 468 23.52 -12.67 -18.12
N LEU A 469 22.96 -11.46 -18.09
CA LEU A 469 21.79 -11.08 -18.90
C LEU A 469 22.15 -10.59 -20.30
N LEU A 470 23.38 -10.11 -20.54
CA LEU A 470 23.79 -9.59 -21.85
C LEU A 470 23.46 -10.53 -23.03
N PRO A 471 23.74 -11.86 -22.97
CA PRO A 471 23.44 -12.75 -24.08
C PRO A 471 21.95 -12.93 -24.36
N LEU A 472 21.09 -12.57 -23.40
CA LEU A 472 19.63 -12.67 -23.52
C LEU A 472 19.02 -11.35 -24.00
N ILE A 473 19.50 -10.23 -23.46
CA ILE A 473 18.95 -8.88 -23.73
C ILE A 473 19.39 -8.33 -25.11
N PHE A 474 20.49 -8.81 -25.68
CA PHE A 474 20.95 -8.37 -27.01
C PHE A 474 20.59 -9.32 -28.16
N LYS A 475 19.84 -10.40 -27.89
CA LYS A 475 19.28 -11.30 -28.92
C LYS A 475 17.92 -10.79 -29.43
N GLU A 476 17.40 -11.48 -30.44
CA GLU A 476 16.00 -11.32 -30.88
C GLU A 476 15.05 -11.45 -29.68
N PRO A 477 13.95 -10.68 -29.63
CA PRO A 477 13.00 -10.71 -28.53
C PRO A 477 12.52 -12.12 -28.21
N VAL A 478 12.64 -12.51 -26.94
CA VAL A 478 12.12 -13.80 -26.45
C VAL A 478 10.73 -13.56 -25.88
N LEU A 479 9.71 -13.98 -26.62
CA LEU A 479 8.31 -13.78 -26.24
C LEU A 479 7.85 -14.71 -25.09
N THR A 480 8.54 -15.83 -24.89
CA THR A 480 8.28 -16.75 -23.78
C THR A 480 9.01 -16.29 -22.52
N PRO A 481 8.35 -16.21 -21.36
CA PRO A 481 9.01 -15.93 -20.09
C PRO A 481 10.14 -16.93 -19.79
N ILE A 482 11.17 -16.46 -19.10
CA ILE A 482 12.32 -17.25 -18.65
C ILE A 482 12.20 -17.45 -17.14
N GLU A 483 12.29 -18.69 -16.68
CA GLU A 483 12.30 -19.00 -15.25
C GLU A 483 13.54 -18.38 -14.57
N ILE A 484 13.32 -17.55 -13.56
CA ILE A 484 14.39 -16.86 -12.82
C ILE A 484 15.35 -17.86 -12.19
N THR A 485 14.83 -18.96 -11.67
CA THR A 485 15.62 -20.04 -11.05
C THR A 485 16.52 -20.78 -12.04
N SER A 486 16.30 -20.65 -13.34
CA SER A 486 17.17 -21.21 -14.39
C SER A 486 18.39 -20.34 -14.69
N LEU A 487 18.39 -19.08 -14.25
CA LEU A 487 19.49 -18.14 -14.45
C LEU A 487 20.59 -18.35 -13.40
N PRO A 488 21.85 -17.99 -13.71
CA PRO A 488 22.96 -18.04 -12.76
C PRO A 488 22.86 -16.90 -11.73
N ILE A 489 21.93 -17.05 -10.79
CA ILE A 489 21.67 -16.13 -9.68
C ILE A 489 22.55 -16.45 -8.47
N VAL A 490 22.89 -15.42 -7.69
CA VAL A 490 23.53 -15.56 -6.38
C VAL A 490 22.46 -15.49 -5.32
N GLN A 491 22.40 -16.49 -4.44
CA GLN A 491 21.46 -16.51 -3.33
C GLN A 491 22.06 -15.78 -2.12
N VAL A 492 21.32 -14.82 -1.56
CA VAL A 492 21.73 -14.09 -0.35
C VAL A 492 21.07 -14.74 0.86
N HIS A 493 21.87 -15.15 1.84
CA HIS A 493 21.37 -15.84 3.04
C HIS A 493 21.33 -14.89 4.24
N PRO A 494 20.23 -14.84 5.01
CA PRO A 494 20.25 -14.20 6.32
C PRO A 494 21.21 -15.00 7.20
N GLY A 495 22.31 -14.37 7.64
CA GLY A 495 23.33 -15.01 8.49
C GLY A 495 22.87 -15.19 9.93
N SER A 496 21.65 -15.69 10.12
CA SER A 496 20.97 -15.94 11.39
C SER A 496 20.07 -17.16 11.25
N GLN A 497 19.49 -17.63 12.35
CA GLN A 497 18.37 -18.57 12.27
C GLN A 497 17.22 -17.92 11.49
N ILE A 498 16.62 -18.67 10.56
CA ILE A 498 15.43 -18.23 9.82
C ILE A 498 14.25 -18.24 10.77
N VAL A 499 13.58 -17.11 10.89
CA VAL A 499 12.40 -16.94 11.72
C VAL A 499 11.19 -16.65 10.82
N PRO A 500 10.00 -17.24 11.10
CA PRO A 500 8.76 -16.88 10.43
C PRO A 500 8.53 -15.36 10.44
N TYR A 501 8.02 -14.81 9.35
CA TYR A 501 7.69 -13.40 9.14
C TYR A 501 8.83 -12.41 9.37
N GLN A 502 10.10 -12.85 9.26
CA GLN A 502 11.25 -11.94 9.41
C GLN A 502 11.30 -10.86 8.31
N HIS A 503 10.69 -11.11 7.13
CA HIS A 503 10.65 -10.19 5.98
C HIS A 503 12.06 -9.80 5.49
N PHE A 504 12.92 -10.80 5.29
CA PHE A 504 14.27 -10.61 4.76
C PHE A 504 14.24 -10.16 3.29
N GLY A 505 15.06 -9.16 2.94
CA GLY A 505 15.07 -8.56 1.60
C GLY A 505 14.04 -7.45 1.39
N SER A 506 13.33 -7.06 2.45
CA SER A 506 12.34 -5.96 2.46
C SER A 506 12.85 -4.61 1.93
N SER A 507 14.15 -4.35 2.09
CA SER A 507 14.84 -3.20 1.51
C SER A 507 16.29 -3.58 1.23
N VAL A 508 16.83 -3.09 0.13
CA VAL A 508 18.18 -3.41 -0.35
C VAL A 508 18.85 -2.15 -0.88
N GLU A 509 20.12 -1.97 -0.53
CA GLU A 509 20.97 -0.89 -1.05
C GLU A 509 22.38 -1.43 -1.26
N SER A 510 23.05 -0.99 -2.32
CA SER A 510 24.36 -1.51 -2.72
C SER A 510 25.31 -0.38 -3.03
N THR A 511 26.48 -0.45 -2.43
CA THR A 511 27.64 0.36 -2.78
C THR A 511 28.62 -0.47 -3.61
N ASP A 512 29.74 0.14 -4.01
CA ASP A 512 30.81 -0.59 -4.69
C ASP A 512 31.51 -1.62 -3.77
N LEU A 513 31.32 -1.51 -2.44
CA LEU A 513 32.01 -2.34 -1.44
C LEU A 513 31.08 -3.31 -0.71
N CYS A 514 29.87 -2.86 -0.42
CA CYS A 514 28.95 -3.53 0.49
C CYS A 514 27.53 -3.61 -0.07
N LEU A 515 26.87 -4.70 0.28
CA LEU A 515 25.44 -4.88 0.09
C LEU A 515 24.76 -4.81 1.47
N TYR A 516 23.71 -3.99 1.56
CA TYR A 516 22.89 -3.83 2.76
C TYR A 516 21.52 -4.46 2.50
N VAL A 517 21.07 -5.34 3.41
CA VAL A 517 19.81 -6.07 3.27
C VAL A 517 19.05 -6.03 4.58
N THR A 518 17.83 -5.51 4.55
CA THR A 518 16.97 -5.41 5.72
C THR A 518 16.21 -6.71 5.99
N SER A 519 16.10 -7.05 7.27
CA SER A 519 15.11 -7.97 7.83
C SER A 519 14.18 -7.16 8.74
N GLN A 520 13.05 -6.73 8.17
CA GLN A 520 12.28 -5.59 8.68
C GLN A 520 11.74 -5.82 10.08
N ASN A 521 11.16 -6.99 10.33
CA ASN A 521 10.44 -7.29 11.57
C ASN A 521 11.38 -7.81 12.66
N GLN A 522 12.64 -8.11 12.33
CA GLN A 522 13.70 -8.26 13.32
C GLN A 522 14.31 -6.90 13.71
N GLY A 523 14.10 -5.86 12.89
CA GLY A 523 14.71 -4.55 13.04
C GLY A 523 16.22 -4.59 12.82
N VAL A 524 16.67 -5.31 11.79
CA VAL A 524 18.07 -5.60 11.53
C VAL A 524 18.44 -5.32 10.08
N VAL A 525 19.62 -4.75 9.86
CA VAL A 525 20.23 -4.62 8.52
C VAL A 525 21.49 -5.47 8.48
N PHE A 526 21.52 -6.45 7.58
CA PHE A 526 22.67 -7.30 7.32
C PHE A 526 23.58 -6.66 6.26
N ILE A 527 24.88 -6.84 6.42
CA ILE A 527 25.89 -6.25 5.55
C ILE A 527 26.77 -7.36 4.99
N TYR A 528 26.91 -7.40 3.67
CA TYR A 528 27.69 -8.37 2.92
C TYR A 528 28.82 -7.66 2.18
N SER A 529 29.94 -8.35 1.97
CA SER A 529 30.89 -7.92 0.94
C SER A 529 30.51 -8.56 -0.37
N ILE A 530 30.45 -7.78 -1.43
CA ILE A 530 30.09 -8.27 -2.76
C ILE A 530 31.34 -8.94 -3.37
N ASP A 531 31.28 -10.26 -3.55
CA ASP A 531 32.27 -11.02 -4.32
C ASP A 531 31.55 -11.64 -5.53
N ALA A 532 31.98 -11.26 -6.73
CA ALA A 532 31.35 -11.64 -7.98
C ALA A 532 31.49 -13.13 -8.35
N GLN A 533 32.24 -13.92 -7.57
CA GLN A 533 32.56 -15.32 -7.90
C GLN A 533 31.74 -16.35 -7.12
N THR A 534 30.97 -15.97 -6.10
CA THR A 534 30.25 -16.93 -5.25
C THR A 534 28.80 -17.12 -5.70
N SER A 535 28.29 -18.35 -5.58
CA SER A 535 26.86 -18.66 -5.82
C SER A 535 25.99 -18.38 -4.59
N GLN A 536 26.60 -18.19 -3.42
CA GLN A 536 25.94 -17.88 -2.16
C GLN A 536 26.68 -16.75 -1.44
N LEU A 537 25.92 -15.87 -0.81
CA LEU A 537 26.44 -14.73 -0.07
C LEU A 537 25.98 -14.79 1.39
N PHE A 538 26.93 -14.63 2.31
CA PHE A 538 26.70 -14.61 3.75
C PHE A 538 27.17 -13.27 4.34
N PRO A 539 26.47 -12.73 5.34
CA PRO A 539 26.77 -11.41 5.86
C PRO A 539 28.03 -11.43 6.73
N LYS A 540 28.79 -10.33 6.68
CA LYS A 540 29.93 -10.08 7.58
C LYS A 540 29.50 -9.41 8.87
N TYR A 541 28.52 -8.52 8.78
CA TYR A 541 28.03 -7.74 9.90
C TYR A 541 26.51 -7.69 9.91
N TYR A 542 25.94 -7.36 11.06
CA TYR A 542 24.58 -6.87 11.15
C TYR A 542 24.50 -5.64 12.06
N ILE A 543 23.54 -4.78 11.76
CA ILE A 543 23.23 -3.60 12.54
C ILE A 543 21.93 -3.86 13.29
N GLN A 544 21.96 -3.70 14.61
CA GLN A 544 20.79 -3.76 15.48
C GLN A 544 20.83 -2.59 16.46
N ASP A 545 19.67 -2.14 16.92
CA ASP A 545 19.52 -0.97 17.82
C ASP A 545 20.15 0.32 17.26
N ASN A 546 20.23 0.39 15.91
CA ASN A 546 20.54 1.55 15.10
C ASN A 546 21.91 2.22 15.29
N ARG A 547 22.82 1.57 16.01
CA ARG A 547 24.20 2.06 16.23
C ARG A 547 25.21 0.92 16.33
N ASN A 548 24.81 -0.24 16.83
CA ASN A 548 25.72 -1.34 17.09
C ASN A 548 25.94 -2.14 15.81
N ILE A 549 27.18 -2.13 15.32
CA ILE A 549 27.62 -2.94 14.18
C ILE A 549 28.29 -4.17 14.77
N ASN A 550 27.66 -5.33 14.57
CA ASN A 550 28.08 -6.58 15.19
C ASN A 550 28.63 -7.52 14.11
N PRO A 551 29.82 -8.10 14.29
CA PRO A 551 30.34 -9.10 13.37
C PRO A 551 29.54 -10.40 13.47
N ILE A 552 29.40 -11.10 12.34
CA ILE A 552 28.81 -12.44 12.28
C ILE A 552 29.94 -13.46 12.19
N ASN A 553 29.85 -14.49 13.04
CA ASN A 553 30.77 -15.62 13.00
C ASN A 553 29.99 -16.90 12.70
N ASN A 554 30.45 -17.66 11.69
CA ASN A 554 29.80 -18.89 11.24
C ASN A 554 29.69 -19.97 12.34
N SER A 555 30.50 -19.89 13.40
CA SER A 555 30.41 -20.83 14.53
C SER A 555 29.31 -20.51 15.54
N ASN A 556 28.74 -19.29 15.52
CA ASN A 556 27.69 -18.88 16.44
C ASN A 556 26.78 -17.83 15.78
N LEU A 557 25.73 -18.30 15.10
CA LEU A 557 24.77 -17.43 14.45
C LEU A 557 23.96 -16.63 15.49
N PRO A 558 23.69 -15.34 15.27
CA PRO A 558 22.89 -14.54 16.18
C PRO A 558 21.43 -15.05 16.22
N ASN A 559 20.87 -15.09 17.43
CA ASN A 559 19.44 -15.32 17.63
C ASN A 559 18.71 -13.96 17.59
N LEU A 560 17.93 -13.74 16.54
CA LEU A 560 17.25 -12.47 16.26
C LEU A 560 15.73 -12.71 16.24
N PRO A 561 15.03 -12.54 17.37
CA PRO A 561 13.58 -12.71 17.40
C PRO A 561 12.87 -11.56 16.69
N LEU A 562 11.59 -11.79 16.33
CA LEU A 562 10.71 -10.73 15.88
C LEU A 562 10.54 -9.66 16.96
N LYS A 563 10.37 -8.42 16.51
CA LYS A 563 10.06 -7.25 17.33
C LYS A 563 8.83 -6.59 16.71
N THR A 564 7.95 -6.08 17.56
CA THR A 564 6.81 -5.24 17.18
C THR A 564 7.28 -3.84 16.72
N SER A 565 6.51 -3.18 15.87
CA SER A 565 6.89 -1.91 15.25
C SER A 565 7.14 -0.77 16.24
N ASN A 566 6.53 -0.81 17.42
CA ASN A 566 6.84 0.10 18.54
C ASN A 566 8.21 -0.12 19.21
N LYS A 567 8.93 -1.19 18.86
CA LYS A 567 10.30 -1.46 19.30
C LYS A 567 11.31 -1.21 18.19
N HIS A 568 11.08 -1.74 16.99
CA HIS A 568 12.05 -1.62 15.90
C HIS A 568 11.85 -0.35 15.04
N GLY A 569 10.70 0.32 15.12
CA GLY A 569 10.44 1.60 14.43
C GLY A 569 10.58 1.52 12.92
N MET A 570 10.46 0.33 12.34
CA MET A 570 10.75 0.05 10.94
C MET A 570 12.21 0.37 10.51
N PHE A 571 13.19 0.10 11.38
CA PHE A 571 14.61 0.27 11.04
C PHE A 571 15.00 -0.53 9.77
N GLY A 572 15.54 0.18 8.78
CA GLY A 572 15.86 -0.39 7.48
C GLY A 572 14.74 -0.30 6.44
N TYR A 573 13.66 0.46 6.70
CA TYR A 573 12.54 0.65 5.77
C TYR A 573 12.99 1.09 4.37
N LEU A 574 13.88 2.09 4.33
CA LEU A 574 14.56 2.55 3.14
C LEU A 574 16.03 2.77 3.47
N MET A 575 16.88 2.45 2.51
CA MET A 575 18.30 2.78 2.56
C MET A 575 18.65 3.61 1.32
N LYS A 576 19.62 4.52 1.49
CA LYS A 576 20.18 5.30 0.38
C LYS A 576 21.68 5.45 0.56
N SER A 577 22.45 5.08 -0.45
CA SER A 577 23.90 5.29 -0.49
C SER A 577 24.29 6.49 -1.34
N TRP A 578 25.43 7.12 -1.03
CA TRP A 578 26.05 8.15 -1.87
C TRP A 578 27.55 8.32 -1.57
N CYS A 579 28.28 8.88 -2.53
CA CYS A 579 29.68 9.27 -2.35
C CYS A 579 29.80 10.79 -2.14
N HIS A 580 30.63 11.21 -1.20
CA HIS A 580 30.95 12.61 -0.94
C HIS A 580 32.43 12.77 -0.58
N GLU A 581 33.18 13.49 -1.43
CA GLU A 581 34.61 13.77 -1.23
C GLU A 581 35.47 12.49 -1.05
N GLY A 582 35.08 11.41 -1.71
CA GLY A 582 35.77 10.10 -1.67
C GLY A 582 35.32 9.18 -0.54
N ASP A 583 34.51 9.66 0.41
CA ASP A 583 33.88 8.85 1.43
C ASP A 583 32.52 8.33 0.94
N ILE A 584 32.22 7.06 1.22
CA ILE A 584 30.91 6.45 0.93
C ILE A 584 30.06 6.50 2.21
N PHE A 585 28.84 6.99 2.07
CA PHE A 585 27.87 7.09 3.14
C PHE A 585 26.63 6.29 2.81
N VAL A 586 26.00 5.73 3.85
CA VAL A 586 24.73 5.00 3.75
C VAL A 586 23.79 5.53 4.81
N ALA A 587 22.64 6.04 4.39
CA ALA A 587 21.53 6.40 5.26
C ALA A 587 20.58 5.21 5.41
N ILE A 588 20.23 4.88 6.65
CA ILE A 588 19.25 3.85 6.99
C ILE A 588 18.08 4.51 7.72
N SER A 589 16.89 4.41 7.13
CA SER A 589 15.67 5.01 7.66
C SER A 589 15.06 4.21 8.81
N GLN A 590 14.48 4.92 9.76
CA GLN A 590 13.63 4.41 10.83
C GLN A 590 12.44 5.38 10.99
N HIS A 591 11.60 5.44 9.96
CA HIS A 591 10.66 6.53 9.75
C HIS A 591 9.56 6.60 10.80
N LEU A 592 9.13 5.48 11.38
CA LEU A 592 8.12 5.49 12.47
C LEU A 592 8.65 6.16 13.74
N PHE A 593 9.98 6.25 13.91
CA PHE A 593 10.60 7.00 15.00
C PHE A 593 11.17 8.35 14.56
N ASN A 594 10.93 8.75 13.30
CA ASN A 594 11.41 9.99 12.70
C ASN A 594 12.93 10.16 12.76
N LYS A 595 13.65 9.07 12.44
CA LYS A 595 15.12 9.03 12.49
C LYS A 595 15.71 8.45 11.21
N ILE A 596 16.89 8.96 10.87
CA ILE A 596 17.75 8.40 9.83
C ILE A 596 19.14 8.24 10.42
N HIS A 597 19.70 7.03 10.31
CA HIS A 597 21.02 6.69 10.81
C HIS A 597 22.01 6.68 9.64
N ILE A 598 23.01 7.55 9.69
CA ILE A 598 24.06 7.65 8.68
C ILE A 598 25.26 6.85 9.15
N TYR A 599 25.74 5.99 8.27
CA TYR A 599 26.95 5.22 8.40
C TYR A 599 27.95 5.66 7.34
N ARG A 600 29.23 5.49 7.65
CA ARG A 600 30.32 5.73 6.71
C ARG A 600 31.04 4.41 6.49
N GLU A 601 31.28 4.08 5.23
CA GLU A 601 32.16 2.98 4.87
C GLU A 601 33.60 3.47 4.93
N VAL A 602 34.41 2.71 5.66
CA VAL A 602 35.86 2.90 5.72
C VAL A 602 36.48 1.62 5.16
N LYS A 603 37.69 1.68 4.63
CA LYS A 603 38.35 0.49 4.10
C LYS A 603 38.26 -0.68 5.09
N ASP A 604 37.64 -1.78 4.66
CA ASP A 604 37.39 -3.01 5.41
C ASP A 604 36.52 -2.88 6.68
N SER A 605 35.78 -1.78 6.89
CA SER A 605 34.92 -1.58 8.06
C SER A 605 33.78 -0.58 7.82
N ILE A 606 32.80 -0.56 8.72
CA ILE A 606 31.70 0.40 8.68
C ILE A 606 31.62 1.05 10.05
N GLU A 607 31.43 2.37 10.06
CA GLU A 607 31.29 3.15 11.29
C GLU A 607 29.95 3.90 11.32
N PHE A 608 29.33 3.95 12.50
CA PHE A 608 28.21 4.85 12.73
C PHE A 608 28.70 6.31 12.70
N TYR A 609 28.11 7.12 11.83
CA TYR A 609 28.52 8.51 11.64
C TYR A 609 27.66 9.46 12.48
N CYS A 610 26.35 9.54 12.22
CA CYS A 610 25.41 10.34 13.01
C CYS A 610 23.94 9.95 12.79
N THR A 611 23.03 10.47 13.62
CA THR A 611 21.58 10.36 13.42
C THR A 611 20.98 11.71 13.02
N LEU A 612 20.19 11.75 11.95
CA LEU A 612 19.28 12.85 11.66
C LEU A 612 17.95 12.59 12.38
N GLU A 613 17.47 13.55 13.16
CA GLU A 613 16.25 13.42 13.96
C GLU A 613 15.25 14.52 13.61
N PHE A 614 13.97 14.17 13.61
CA PHE A 614 12.90 15.14 13.41
C PHE A 614 11.92 15.10 14.58
N ASN A 615 11.91 16.17 15.37
CA ASN A 615 10.96 16.35 16.47
C ASN A 615 9.91 17.36 16.04
N SER A 616 8.73 16.87 15.67
CA SER A 616 7.58 17.71 15.35
C SER A 616 6.93 18.22 16.62
N ASN A 617 6.75 19.55 16.72
CA ASN A 617 5.87 20.15 17.72
C ASN A 617 4.45 20.37 17.17
N VAL A 618 4.24 20.13 15.87
CA VAL A 618 2.99 20.43 15.15
C VAL A 618 2.13 19.18 14.99
N GLU A 619 2.75 18.00 14.97
CA GLU A 619 2.04 16.72 14.92
C GLU A 619 1.90 16.12 16.32
N PRO A 620 0.67 15.83 16.79
CA PRO A 620 0.44 15.25 18.10
C PRO A 620 0.86 13.77 18.18
N ILE A 621 0.95 13.09 17.03
CA ILE A 621 1.25 11.66 16.96
C ILE A 621 2.52 11.48 16.13
N SER A 622 3.64 11.24 16.83
CA SER A 622 4.98 11.22 16.24
C SER A 622 5.11 10.21 15.09
N SER A 623 4.61 8.99 15.26
CA SER A 623 4.73 7.91 14.27
C SER A 623 3.98 8.19 12.96
N MET A 624 3.04 9.14 12.94
CA MET A 624 2.36 9.53 11.71
C MET A 624 3.24 10.39 10.80
N VAL A 625 4.28 11.06 11.32
CA VAL A 625 5.09 12.02 10.56
C VAL A 625 5.83 11.35 9.39
N GLY A 626 6.44 10.18 9.63
CA GLY A 626 7.16 9.41 8.62
C GLY A 626 8.45 10.07 8.13
N PHE A 627 9.19 10.78 8.98
CA PHE A 627 10.45 11.41 8.56
C PHE A 627 11.49 10.35 8.16
N GLY A 628 11.90 10.37 6.89
CA GLY A 628 12.75 9.35 6.27
C GLY A 628 12.01 8.33 5.41
N THR A 629 10.73 8.53 5.10
CA THR A 629 9.99 7.65 4.17
C THR A 629 10.68 7.57 2.80
N ALA A 630 11.20 8.70 2.31
CA ALA A 630 12.02 8.77 1.11
C ALA A 630 13.28 9.60 1.38
N ILE A 631 14.41 9.21 0.78
CA ILE A 631 15.71 9.87 0.91
C ILE A 631 16.34 9.93 -0.47
N GLU A 632 16.82 11.11 -0.86
CA GLU A 632 17.53 11.29 -2.12
C GLU A 632 18.74 12.21 -1.93
N TYR A 633 19.89 11.82 -2.51
CA TYR A 633 21.10 12.63 -2.49
C TYR A 633 21.31 13.31 -3.84
N ARG A 634 21.47 14.62 -3.83
CA ARG A 634 21.78 15.39 -5.03
C ARG A 634 23.25 15.79 -5.04
N LEU A 635 23.98 15.31 -6.05
CA LEU A 635 25.43 15.51 -6.16
C LEU A 635 25.81 16.98 -6.41
N SER A 636 25.03 17.70 -7.21
CA SER A 636 25.37 19.06 -7.66
C SER A 636 25.42 20.10 -6.54
N ASP A 637 24.51 20.02 -5.57
CA ASP A 637 24.49 20.88 -4.37
C ASP A 637 24.88 20.13 -3.09
N ARG A 638 25.31 18.86 -3.22
CA ARG A 638 25.80 17.99 -2.16
C ARG A 638 24.84 17.92 -0.97
N THR A 639 23.55 17.80 -1.26
CA THR A 639 22.46 17.93 -0.27
C THR A 639 21.60 16.66 -0.25
N LEU A 640 21.22 16.25 0.96
CA LEU A 640 20.21 15.20 1.17
C LEU A 640 18.82 15.84 1.22
N TYR A 641 17.89 15.26 0.48
CA TYR A 641 16.46 15.53 0.49
C TYR A 641 15.75 14.40 1.21
N ILE A 642 14.88 14.75 2.16
CA ILE A 642 14.26 13.79 3.07
C ILE A 642 12.76 14.09 3.15
N SER A 643 11.94 13.05 3.00
CA SER A 643 10.48 13.19 3.04
C SER A 643 9.90 13.00 4.45
N SER A 644 8.75 13.64 4.71
CA SER A 644 7.85 13.40 5.84
C SER A 644 6.40 13.49 5.36
N PRO A 645 5.84 12.42 4.78
CA PRO A 645 4.55 12.47 4.09
C PRO A 645 3.37 12.75 5.03
N GLY A 646 3.48 12.42 6.32
CA GLY A 646 2.37 12.57 7.26
C GLY A 646 2.36 13.87 8.07
N ILE A 647 3.36 14.74 7.91
CA ILE A 647 3.38 16.02 8.62
C ILE A 647 2.30 16.99 8.11
N TYR A 648 1.88 17.93 8.97
CA TYR A 648 0.79 18.88 8.75
C TYR A 648 -0.53 18.18 8.44
N GLY A 649 -0.78 17.06 9.12
CA GLY A 649 -2.01 16.31 8.94
C GLY A 649 -2.09 15.47 7.67
N GLY A 650 -0.95 15.04 7.13
CA GLY A 650 -0.90 14.29 5.87
C GLY A 650 -0.78 15.12 4.60
N ILE A 651 -0.57 16.43 4.74
CA ILE A 651 -0.19 17.31 3.61
C ILE A 651 1.20 16.90 3.12
N GLY A 652 2.14 16.65 4.05
CA GLY A 652 3.50 16.20 3.75
C GLY A 652 4.47 17.33 3.43
N ALA A 653 5.77 17.06 3.66
CA ALA A 653 6.85 18.01 3.41
C ALA A 653 8.17 17.32 3.03
N ILE A 654 9.01 18.06 2.30
CA ILE A 654 10.40 17.70 1.99
C ILE A 654 11.34 18.61 2.77
N TRP A 655 12.34 17.99 3.40
CA TRP A 655 13.42 18.63 4.14
C TRP A 655 14.73 18.49 3.37
N LYS A 656 15.67 19.39 3.62
CA LYS A 656 17.00 19.34 3.04
C LYS A 656 18.09 19.64 4.07
N VAL A 657 19.22 18.95 3.94
CA VAL A 657 20.42 19.20 4.75
C VAL A 657 21.68 18.95 3.92
N SER A 658 22.61 19.90 3.94
CA SER A 658 23.87 19.78 3.19
C SER A 658 24.85 18.84 3.89
N MET A 659 25.66 18.11 3.12
CA MET A 659 26.73 17.28 3.70
C MET A 659 27.72 18.09 4.53
N ARG A 660 27.99 19.35 4.16
CA ARG A 660 28.83 20.25 4.96
C ARG A 660 28.30 20.40 6.38
N GLU A 661 27.00 20.62 6.54
CA GLU A 661 26.39 20.81 7.87
C GLU A 661 26.38 19.50 8.69
N ILE A 662 26.18 18.35 8.03
CA ILE A 662 26.27 17.04 8.69
C ILE A 662 27.70 16.81 9.21
N ARG A 663 28.71 17.07 8.38
CA ARG A 663 30.13 16.96 8.76
C ARG A 663 30.50 17.94 9.87
N GLU A 664 30.12 19.21 9.77
CA GLU A 664 30.37 20.20 10.83
C GLU A 664 29.77 19.76 12.17
N ASN A 665 28.54 19.23 12.17
CA ASN A 665 27.91 18.72 13.38
C ASN A 665 28.67 17.54 14.00
N ARG A 666 29.18 16.62 13.16
CA ARG A 666 29.88 15.43 13.61
C ARG A 666 31.34 15.68 13.96
N GLU A 667 32.11 16.25 13.05
CA GLU A 667 33.56 16.38 13.12
C GLU A 667 33.98 17.59 13.97
N THR A 668 33.29 18.73 13.84
CA THR A 668 33.62 19.94 14.61
C THR A 668 32.88 19.99 15.94
N MET A 669 31.55 19.80 15.94
CA MET A 669 30.75 19.89 17.18
C MET A 669 30.73 18.59 18.00
N LYS A 670 31.26 17.48 17.46
CA LYS A 670 31.29 16.15 18.12
C LYS A 670 29.91 15.64 18.57
N LYS A 671 28.84 16.07 17.89
CA LYS A 671 27.48 15.63 18.18
C LYS A 671 27.16 14.35 17.39
N SER A 672 26.44 13.44 18.03
CA SER A 672 25.98 12.19 17.42
C SER A 672 24.62 12.32 16.74
N SER A 673 23.90 13.43 16.95
CA SER A 673 22.64 13.71 16.28
C SER A 673 22.53 15.14 15.76
N LEU A 674 21.69 15.34 14.74
CA LEU A 674 21.34 16.62 14.15
C LEU A 674 19.82 16.71 14.00
N ASN A 675 19.21 17.74 14.61
CA ASN A 675 17.76 17.93 14.55
C ASN A 675 17.36 18.83 13.37
N LEU A 676 16.42 18.36 12.53
CA LEU A 676 15.99 19.02 11.30
C LEU A 676 14.63 19.71 11.37
N ASN A 677 14.09 19.98 12.57
CA ASN A 677 12.76 20.59 12.74
C ASN A 677 12.67 22.11 12.51
N LYS A 678 13.76 22.76 12.09
CA LYS A 678 13.80 24.21 11.86
C LYS A 678 13.41 24.55 10.42
N PHE A 679 12.70 25.66 10.22
CA PHE A 679 12.29 26.16 8.90
C PHE A 679 13.42 26.29 7.88
N LYS A 680 14.67 26.53 8.30
CA LYS A 680 15.82 26.60 7.38
C LYS A 680 16.07 25.29 6.60
N TYR A 681 15.61 24.15 7.12
CA TYR A 681 15.72 22.85 6.48
C TYR A 681 14.49 22.51 5.63
N LEU A 682 13.39 23.25 5.77
CA LEU A 682 12.20 23.00 4.96
C LEU A 682 12.50 23.36 3.50
N HIS A 683 12.35 22.40 2.60
CA HIS A 683 12.56 22.60 1.17
C HIS A 683 11.23 22.86 0.44
N ALA A 684 10.24 22.00 0.67
CA ALA A 684 8.94 22.09 0.04
C ALA A 684 7.84 21.56 0.99
N ILE A 685 6.65 22.12 0.87
CA ILE A 685 5.40 21.57 1.42
C ILE A 685 4.54 21.24 0.21
N ASN A 686 3.71 20.19 0.29
CA ASN A 686 2.76 19.90 -0.78
C ASN A 686 1.93 21.15 -1.10
N SER A 687 2.12 21.65 -2.32
CA SER A 687 1.50 22.89 -2.79
C SER A 687 -0.02 22.77 -3.00
N LYS A 688 -0.55 21.55 -3.05
CA LYS A 688 -1.98 21.28 -3.18
C LYS A 688 -2.65 21.32 -1.81
N SER A 689 -2.60 22.48 -1.14
CA SER A 689 -3.15 22.71 0.20
C SER A 689 -4.67 22.50 0.34
N HIS A 690 -5.38 22.32 -0.78
CA HIS A 690 -6.81 21.99 -0.82
C HIS A 690 -7.10 20.49 -1.04
N GLN A 691 -6.06 19.64 -1.14
CA GLN A 691 -6.24 18.20 -1.24
C GLN A 691 -6.93 17.63 -0.02
N ARG A 692 -7.76 16.64 -0.30
CA ARG A 692 -8.64 15.98 0.65
C ARG A 692 -7.97 14.67 1.08
N GLY A 693 -7.90 14.42 2.38
CA GLY A 693 -7.24 13.23 2.93
C GLY A 693 -5.71 13.29 2.88
N ILE A 694 -5.08 12.13 3.08
CA ILE A 694 -3.61 12.00 3.07
C ILE A 694 -3.09 11.87 1.63
N SER A 695 -2.14 12.70 1.25
CA SER A 695 -1.61 12.72 -0.13
C SER A 695 -0.42 11.78 -0.34
N SER A 696 0.22 11.36 0.75
CA SER A 696 1.53 10.67 0.72
C SER A 696 2.59 11.43 -0.08
N PHE A 697 2.55 12.77 0.00
CA PHE A 697 3.51 13.64 -0.65
C PHE A 697 4.96 13.31 -0.25
N GLY A 698 5.78 12.96 -1.25
CA GLY A 698 7.15 12.54 -1.06
C GLY A 698 7.29 11.08 -0.65
N SER A 699 6.35 10.20 -1.00
CA SER A 699 6.54 8.75 -0.85
C SER A 699 7.78 8.24 -1.61
N THR A 700 8.15 8.93 -2.69
CA THR A 700 9.30 8.62 -3.54
C THR A 700 9.95 9.93 -3.99
N LEU A 701 11.27 9.91 -4.15
CA LEU A 701 12.08 11.06 -4.57
C LEU A 701 13.09 10.63 -5.65
N LEU A 702 13.34 11.48 -6.63
CA LEU A 702 14.40 11.29 -7.63
C LEU A 702 15.03 12.64 -7.99
N SER A 703 16.34 12.74 -7.85
CA SER A 703 17.09 13.89 -8.37
C SER A 703 17.39 13.69 -9.84
N THR A 704 17.29 14.77 -10.61
CA THR A 704 17.45 14.74 -12.06
C THR A 704 18.74 15.40 -12.50
N PHE A 705 19.18 15.09 -13.73
CA PHE A 705 20.42 15.60 -14.31
C PHE A 705 20.43 17.12 -14.53
N ASP A 706 19.26 17.77 -14.54
CA ASP A 706 19.12 19.24 -14.66
C ASP A 706 18.86 19.94 -13.32
N ASN A 707 19.15 19.25 -12.20
CA ASN A 707 19.04 19.76 -10.84
C ASN A 707 17.61 20.02 -10.33
N ARG A 708 16.61 19.36 -10.92
CA ARG A 708 15.25 19.32 -10.36
C ARG A 708 15.01 18.10 -9.49
N LEU A 709 14.05 18.18 -8.59
CA LEU A 709 13.60 17.08 -7.74
C LEU A 709 12.20 16.64 -8.16
N ILE A 710 12.04 15.35 -8.46
CA ILE A 710 10.73 14.73 -8.69
C ILE A 710 10.23 14.15 -7.36
N ILE A 711 8.97 14.43 -7.04
CA ILE A 711 8.30 14.06 -5.81
C ILE A 711 7.03 13.26 -6.16
N GLY A 712 6.93 12.03 -5.66
CA GLY A 712 5.74 11.19 -5.80
C GLY A 712 4.60 11.62 -4.86
N ILE A 713 3.37 11.58 -5.36
CA ILE A 713 2.13 11.86 -4.60
C ILE A 713 1.08 10.79 -4.98
N PRO A 714 1.36 9.49 -4.70
CA PRO A 714 0.54 8.39 -5.19
C PRO A 714 -0.89 8.42 -4.65
N ASN A 715 -1.06 8.91 -3.41
CA ASN A 715 -2.36 9.03 -2.76
C ASN A 715 -3.06 10.37 -3.05
N ASP A 716 -2.72 11.06 -4.15
CA ASP A 716 -3.53 12.18 -4.60
C ASP A 716 -4.99 11.75 -4.80
N GLY A 717 -5.93 12.55 -4.29
CA GLY A 717 -7.36 12.25 -4.29
C GLY A 717 -7.78 11.17 -3.27
N TYR A 718 -6.95 10.79 -2.30
CA TYR A 718 -7.31 9.75 -1.32
C TYR A 718 -8.60 10.05 -0.54
N GLY A 719 -8.78 11.31 -0.13
CA GLY A 719 -9.97 11.73 0.61
C GLY A 719 -11.19 12.04 -0.25
N GLU A 720 -11.13 11.80 -1.57
CA GLU A 720 -12.31 11.83 -2.43
C GLU A 720 -13.06 10.51 -2.33
N LEU A 721 -14.40 10.57 -2.35
CA LEU A 721 -15.28 9.38 -2.29
C LEU A 721 -16.11 9.19 -3.57
N LYS A 722 -15.89 10.02 -4.60
CA LYS A 722 -16.65 10.00 -5.86
C LYS A 722 -15.71 10.05 -7.07
N GLN A 723 -15.51 11.24 -7.64
CA GLN A 723 -14.57 11.47 -8.74
C GLN A 723 -13.16 11.64 -8.20
N ASP A 724 -12.16 11.37 -9.04
CA ASP A 724 -10.72 11.58 -8.76
C ASP A 724 -10.12 10.79 -7.58
N GLN A 725 -10.81 9.75 -7.10
CA GLN A 725 -10.32 8.89 -6.01
C GLN A 725 -8.99 8.23 -6.38
N LEU A 726 -7.98 8.36 -5.51
CA LEU A 726 -6.68 7.69 -5.68
C LEU A 726 -6.08 7.86 -7.09
N THR A 727 -6.23 9.07 -7.65
CA THR A 727 -5.75 9.41 -8.99
C THR A 727 -4.24 9.44 -9.08
N GLY A 728 -3.54 9.77 -7.98
CA GLY A 728 -2.10 9.92 -7.96
C GLY A 728 -1.57 11.09 -8.79
N SER A 729 -0.41 11.62 -8.39
CA SER A 729 0.31 12.63 -9.16
C SER A 729 1.80 12.60 -8.85
N ILE A 730 2.57 13.35 -9.64
CA ILE A 730 3.93 13.75 -9.29
C ILE A 730 4.04 15.28 -9.27
N GLN A 731 5.02 15.78 -8.53
CA GLN A 731 5.42 17.18 -8.55
C GLN A 731 6.93 17.29 -8.85
N ILE A 732 7.29 18.24 -9.71
CA ILE A 732 8.67 18.52 -10.11
C ILE A 732 9.02 19.93 -9.64
N ILE A 733 10.09 20.08 -8.86
CA ILE A 733 10.54 21.35 -8.26
C ILE A 733 12.00 21.69 -8.54
#